data_AF-A0A0D1CSH5-F1
#
_entry.id   AF-A0A0D1CSH5-F1
#
_cell.length_a   1.000
_cell.length_b   1.000
_cell.length_c   1.000
_cell.angle_alpha   90.00
_cell.angle_beta   90.00
_cell.angle_gamma   90.00
#
_symmetry.space_group_name_H-M   'P 1'
#
loop_
_entity.id
_entity.type
_entity.pdbx_description
1 polymer ?
#
loop_
_entity_poly.entity_id
_entity_poly.type
_entity_poly.pdbx_seq_one_letter_code
_entity_poly.pdbx_strand_id
1 'polypeptide(L)'
;MTDAATATTARNARSRSTSASLKTSRYSLPRSKSGSTSLPSSPTTGKRGLTFDVTTDKSSATTAVIDEATALGDASMSKEVSTDGANWIDAREGYRLMAMHLWQAFRRECLFGLDPACSGMEAASGVAIRYGKGQYVVCPSNDQRLVDFCQSVAVLNCEAAMTLTSSVVAAITTRLVGSITHVPITPCQHIQVVDTMSALAGARKAQNACFVRSEQTLVVWSDKVESLQDSAKDLEEKMIRFVWNSSYYSNANNLVVASSTSGSCTPALAWPTSSTPSSMPDSGATSPISPTFSSKTSISSLANQDHLDKSARNHRPSYQKELDALGRQGSFQSIDGLAVSAAKERAVSGDIASLSTSPKCALLRKASIAADRKVSFTDPAPDPIGIPNEDQRTSNVETPGSSGKVEALVRQAGLQRNNSTFSETNTSQLSSSRSSLSLANEKRQNDSETGESIRDDSDREKQHDEYEQRPLSYIAPLQHGLAVALDILICFLFISKLFEHALRDGDWRRMALAPITLVMFPVILFFCDNIIGIIMQLVGPVNQLHQNSLYFSGKPPVRKLTADLPHITIQMPVYKESLHGVLMPTIESVKKAITTYELQGGTAGIVVSEDGMLLMDKQEQNIRKQFYERNNVGWVARPAHGQEGYLRKGRFKKASNLNFTCHLSMAVEEMMSKARPTTLAELERFHSDPEFVASTEESARVSGEQVASIENKEQVDQQAQSQSQSQSQRLGSDDWSDADETELYRQCLEACLARMHRLAQAKGNIRIGQLILMIDSDTRVPQDCLLDAATEMTQCPDVGVLQHCSGVMLVSDSYFETCIAFFTRLVNFAISFTVANGDVAPFIGHNAILRWSAMQEASFIDPDDQVRKIWSESHVSEDFDMALRLLMAGYITRWATYSNNGFEEGVSLTCDDELNRWQKYAFGCSELVLHRIWHWPFKGLFTPLFKTFLKSSAPIHYKFSACSYIFSYYAIGAAFPMTFGLYLVEGWFYPVLDPSFMTPFKIWVSVVVVFTLGGNVGQIAARYRAKQASLLHLIKEHLSWMPCMFVFFGGLSYHVATALLSHPLGIDMSWGATNKDLADSNFFLEVPLIWKRFCKVILLCTLSIVLVVIMQIPAIVPLNWSIQGFYTYWPLLLTAISHLIYPIVLNPALLRFSF
;
A
#
# COMPACT_ATOMS: atom_id res chain seq x y z
N MET A 1 46.08 52.86 -5.62
CA MET A 1 45.50 53.57 -6.77
C MET A 1 45.96 52.90 -8.06
N THR A 2 45.14 52.15 -8.79
CA THR A 2 43.80 51.61 -8.44
C THR A 2 43.79 50.13 -8.83
N ASP A 3 44.41 49.27 -8.03
CA ASP A 3 43.85 48.58 -6.83
C ASP A 3 43.01 47.35 -7.26
N ALA A 4 43.45 46.08 -7.14
CA ALA A 4 44.00 45.31 -6.00
C ALA A 4 42.90 44.56 -5.19
N ALA A 5 43.13 43.37 -4.61
CA ALA A 5 44.15 42.35 -4.85
C ALA A 5 43.70 40.99 -4.26
N THR A 6 43.95 39.92 -4.99
CA THR A 6 44.93 38.84 -4.68
C THR A 6 45.50 38.76 -3.24
N ALA A 7 45.32 37.61 -2.56
CA ALA A 7 46.41 36.88 -1.87
C ALA A 7 45.97 35.58 -1.16
N THR A 8 46.23 34.47 -1.84
CA THR A 8 46.75 33.17 -1.38
C THR A 8 47.40 33.08 0.02
N THR A 9 47.30 31.89 0.65
CA THR A 9 48.40 31.07 1.24
C THR A 9 48.10 30.51 2.65
N ALA A 10 48.37 29.21 2.81
CA ALA A 10 48.17 28.43 4.04
C ALA A 10 49.25 28.62 5.14
N ARG A 11 48.99 28.11 6.36
CA ARG A 11 49.87 27.11 7.02
C ARG A 11 49.35 26.54 8.36
N ASN A 12 49.41 25.22 8.46
CA ASN A 12 49.97 24.41 9.56
C ASN A 12 49.78 24.80 11.05
N ALA A 13 49.07 23.91 11.76
CA ALA A 13 49.61 22.98 12.77
C ALA A 13 49.33 23.15 14.29
N ARG A 14 49.22 21.97 14.93
CA ARG A 14 49.47 21.63 16.36
C ARG A 14 48.49 22.22 17.40
N SER A 15 47.58 21.38 17.92
CA SER A 15 47.73 20.62 19.19
C SER A 15 47.18 21.39 20.41
N ARG A 16 46.67 20.78 21.50
CA ARG A 16 47.19 19.60 22.23
C ARG A 16 46.08 18.83 22.96
N SER A 17 46.44 17.67 23.50
CA SER A 17 45.60 16.79 24.35
C SER A 17 45.65 17.19 25.85
N THR A 18 45.10 16.33 26.73
CA THR A 18 45.05 16.39 28.23
C THR A 18 43.94 17.30 28.83
N SER A 19 43.28 16.96 29.94
CA SER A 19 43.24 15.69 30.72
C SER A 19 42.06 15.61 31.71
N ALA A 20 41.64 14.37 32.01
CA ALA A 20 41.16 13.81 33.28
C ALA A 20 40.43 14.66 34.37
N SER A 21 39.29 14.10 34.81
CA SER A 21 38.83 13.96 36.21
C SER A 21 38.55 15.19 37.09
N LEU A 22 37.32 15.26 37.61
CA LEU A 22 37.07 15.40 39.07
C LEU A 22 35.61 15.07 39.45
N LYS A 23 35.43 14.42 40.62
CA LYS A 23 34.15 14.31 41.35
C LYS A 23 34.33 15.02 42.71
N THR A 24 33.46 15.95 43.11
CA THR A 24 33.06 16.15 44.54
C THR A 24 31.93 17.18 44.76
N SER A 25 30.79 16.70 45.28
CA SER A 25 30.08 17.15 46.50
C SER A 25 30.02 18.64 46.96
N ARG A 26 28.79 19.20 46.91
CA ARG A 26 28.05 20.00 47.94
C ARG A 26 28.54 21.38 48.49
N TYR A 27 27.51 22.23 48.70
CA TYR A 27 27.24 23.22 49.78
C TYR A 27 27.45 24.76 49.60
N SER A 28 26.40 25.48 50.08
CA SER A 28 26.34 26.82 50.71
C SER A 28 26.56 28.16 49.92
N LEU A 29 25.43 28.84 49.62
CA LEU A 29 25.01 30.22 50.06
C LEU A 29 25.89 31.46 49.68
N PRO A 30 25.47 32.76 49.91
CA PRO A 30 24.23 33.31 50.49
C PRO A 30 23.53 34.52 49.75
N ARG A 31 22.33 34.93 50.24
CA ARG A 31 21.65 36.27 50.17
C ARG A 31 21.20 36.81 48.79
N SER A 32 20.11 37.58 48.62
CA SER A 32 18.95 38.03 49.46
C SER A 32 17.85 38.62 48.52
N LYS A 33 16.71 39.26 48.87
CA LYS A 33 16.19 39.89 50.11
C LYS A 33 14.62 40.01 50.09
N SER A 34 14.04 40.30 51.26
CA SER A 34 12.69 40.79 51.66
C SER A 34 11.74 41.50 50.63
N GLY A 35 10.41 41.33 50.71
CA GLY A 35 9.63 40.43 51.59
C GLY A 35 8.08 40.62 51.60
N SER A 36 7.39 39.68 52.28
CA SER A 36 6.16 39.82 53.14
C SER A 36 4.87 40.46 52.59
N THR A 37 3.63 39.95 52.75
CA THR A 37 2.99 38.80 53.48
C THR A 37 1.48 38.75 53.09
N SER A 38 0.61 37.75 53.32
CA SER A 38 0.68 36.37 53.87
C SER A 38 -0.55 35.49 53.42
N LEU A 39 -1.32 34.88 54.35
CA LEU A 39 -2.48 33.95 54.24
C LEU A 39 -3.37 34.15 55.52
N PRO A 40 -4.57 33.53 55.77
CA PRO A 40 -5.12 32.26 55.23
C PRO A 40 -6.68 32.10 55.04
N SER A 41 -7.07 30.91 54.53
CA SER A 41 -8.30 30.11 54.83
C SER A 41 -9.74 30.54 54.44
N SER A 42 -10.57 29.50 54.23
CA SER A 42 -12.03 29.47 53.94
C SER A 42 -12.91 29.88 55.16
N PRO A 43 -14.24 30.14 55.04
CA PRO A 43 -15.22 29.10 54.69
C PRO A 43 -16.53 29.58 53.98
N THR A 44 -17.58 28.75 54.11
CA THR A 44 -18.94 28.68 53.54
C THR A 44 -19.92 29.87 53.68
N THR A 45 -20.94 29.84 52.80
CA THR A 45 -22.36 30.31 52.97
C THR A 45 -22.69 31.79 53.15
N GLY A 46 -23.72 32.28 52.42
CA GLY A 46 -24.44 33.54 52.73
C GLY A 46 -25.46 33.96 51.66
N LYS A 47 -26.71 34.29 52.05
CA LYS A 47 -27.77 34.82 51.17
C LYS A 47 -27.94 36.33 51.34
N ARG A 48 -28.39 37.03 50.28
CA ARG A 48 -28.84 38.45 50.23
C ARG A 48 -27.70 39.47 50.43
N GLY A 49 -27.74 40.69 49.88
CA GLY A 49 -28.71 41.29 48.94
C GLY A 49 -29.04 42.76 49.32
N LEU A 50 -29.34 43.60 48.32
CA LEU A 50 -29.58 45.07 48.42
C LEU A 50 -28.28 45.89 48.69
N THR A 51 -28.09 47.16 48.28
CA THR A 51 -28.73 48.06 47.27
C THR A 51 -27.85 49.31 47.02
N PHE A 52 -28.03 49.93 45.85
CA PHE A 52 -27.93 51.39 45.56
C PHE A 52 -26.59 52.13 45.35
N ASP A 53 -26.77 53.26 44.63
CA ASP A 53 -25.91 54.40 44.23
C ASP A 53 -24.55 54.13 43.54
N VAL A 54 -24.25 54.63 42.33
CA VAL A 54 -24.64 55.81 41.49
C VAL A 54 -23.84 57.08 41.79
N THR A 55 -22.99 57.47 40.81
CA THR A 55 -22.78 58.87 40.40
C THR A 55 -22.03 58.93 39.05
N THR A 56 -22.76 59.36 38.00
CA THR A 56 -22.47 60.50 37.07
C THR A 56 -21.07 60.65 36.39
N ASP A 57 -20.94 61.17 35.16
CA ASP A 57 -21.85 62.08 34.42
C ASP A 57 -21.61 62.14 32.88
N LYS A 58 -22.54 62.80 32.15
CA LYS A 58 -22.47 63.36 30.77
C LYS A 58 -22.40 62.38 29.58
N SER A 59 -23.01 62.62 28.41
CA SER A 59 -23.99 63.64 27.91
C SER A 59 -24.35 63.34 26.43
N SER A 60 -25.47 63.71 25.80
CA SER A 60 -26.81 64.23 26.19
C SER A 60 -27.69 64.49 24.93
N ALA A 61 -29.01 64.69 25.09
CA ALA A 61 -29.94 65.39 24.15
C ALA A 61 -30.38 64.65 22.85
N THR A 62 -31.62 64.76 22.32
CA THR A 62 -32.84 65.53 22.72
C THR A 62 -34.15 64.97 22.12
N THR A 63 -35.26 64.95 22.91
CA THR A 63 -36.68 65.34 22.58
C THR A 63 -37.45 64.67 21.41
N ALA A 64 -38.78 64.35 21.42
CA ALA A 64 -39.95 64.42 22.33
C ALA A 64 -40.86 63.17 22.04
N VAL A 65 -41.72 62.58 22.90
CA VAL A 65 -42.77 63.03 23.86
C VAL A 65 -44.15 63.32 23.24
N ILE A 66 -45.14 62.48 23.58
CA ILE A 66 -46.60 62.70 23.83
C ILE A 66 -47.27 61.30 23.98
N ASP A 67 -48.44 61.11 24.62
CA ASP A 67 -48.78 61.19 26.06
C ASP A 67 -50.09 60.40 26.31
N GLU A 68 -50.56 60.31 27.56
CA GLU A 68 -51.92 59.88 28.01
C GLU A 68 -52.40 58.43 27.74
N ALA A 69 -53.39 57.86 28.47
CA ALA A 69 -53.80 57.99 29.88
C ALA A 69 -54.85 56.92 30.27
N THR A 70 -54.83 56.46 31.54
CA THR A 70 -55.98 55.91 32.32
C THR A 70 -56.78 54.67 31.82
N ALA A 71 -57.64 54.00 32.61
CA ALA A 71 -57.61 53.57 34.03
C ALA A 71 -58.83 52.66 34.33
N LEU A 72 -58.83 51.97 35.49
CA LEU A 72 -59.96 51.27 36.15
C LEU A 72 -60.44 49.96 35.46
N GLY A 73 -60.93 48.94 36.19
CA GLY A 73 -61.10 48.82 37.64
C GLY A 73 -61.36 47.37 38.11
N ASP A 74 -61.49 47.17 39.43
CA ASP A 74 -61.63 45.87 40.10
C ASP A 74 -62.95 45.12 39.85
N ALA A 75 -62.93 43.78 40.01
CA ALA A 75 -63.91 43.09 40.88
C ALA A 75 -63.56 41.61 41.20
N SER A 76 -63.41 41.33 42.51
CA SER A 76 -63.74 40.06 43.20
C SER A 76 -62.99 38.74 42.91
N MET A 77 -62.73 38.01 44.01
CA MET A 77 -62.22 36.63 44.02
C MET A 77 -63.34 35.59 43.86
N SER A 78 -63.02 34.45 43.27
CA SER A 78 -63.46 33.14 43.78
C SER A 78 -62.27 32.16 43.75
N LYS A 79 -62.32 31.11 44.58
CA LYS A 79 -61.15 30.27 44.89
C LYS A 79 -61.58 28.83 45.14
N GLU A 80 -61.33 27.95 44.17
CA GLU A 80 -61.44 26.50 44.33
C GLU A 80 -60.12 25.80 43.98
N VAL A 81 -60.03 24.51 44.31
CA VAL A 81 -58.78 23.87 44.73
C VAL A 81 -58.55 22.53 44.01
N SER A 82 -57.40 22.46 43.31
CA SER A 82 -56.64 21.28 42.87
C SER A 82 -57.37 20.05 42.31
N THR A 83 -56.92 19.62 41.13
CA THR A 83 -56.31 18.28 40.97
C THR A 83 -55.32 18.25 39.81
N ASP A 84 -54.47 17.22 39.83
CA ASP A 84 -53.60 16.71 38.77
C ASP A 84 -52.44 17.57 38.23
N GLY A 85 -51.33 16.87 37.99
CA GLY A 85 -50.14 17.39 37.31
C GLY A 85 -50.11 17.00 35.83
N ALA A 86 -48.93 17.10 35.23
CA ALA A 86 -48.67 16.81 33.81
C ALA A 86 -49.22 17.83 32.79
N ASN A 87 -48.99 19.13 33.03
CA ASN A 87 -48.56 20.04 31.97
C ASN A 87 -47.60 21.10 32.54
N TRP A 88 -46.37 21.13 32.03
CA TRP A 88 -45.30 22.06 32.47
C TRP A 88 -45.18 23.29 31.55
N ILE A 89 -45.92 23.31 30.45
CA ILE A 89 -46.16 24.45 29.57
C ILE A 89 -47.67 24.69 29.57
N ASP A 90 -48.13 25.94 29.60
CA ASP A 90 -49.52 26.27 29.24
C ASP A 90 -49.80 25.79 27.82
N ALA A 91 -50.95 25.15 27.58
CA ALA A 91 -51.30 24.57 26.29
C ALA A 91 -51.19 25.61 25.16
N ARG A 92 -51.63 26.84 25.40
CA ARG A 92 -51.55 27.95 24.43
C ARG A 92 -50.11 28.30 24.06
N GLU A 93 -49.21 28.30 25.05
CA GLU A 93 -47.78 28.57 24.83
C GLU A 93 -47.09 27.38 24.13
N GLY A 94 -47.52 26.14 24.40
CA GLY A 94 -47.11 24.96 23.63
C GLY A 94 -47.43 25.11 22.14
N TYR A 95 -48.66 25.45 21.78
CA TYR A 95 -49.05 25.73 20.39
C TYR A 95 -48.35 26.97 19.80
N ARG A 96 -48.00 27.98 20.62
CA ARG A 96 -47.18 29.13 20.19
C ARG A 96 -45.76 28.72 19.79
N LEU A 97 -45.12 27.87 20.61
CA LEU A 97 -43.79 27.31 20.30
C LEU A 97 -43.83 26.43 19.03
N MET A 98 -44.88 25.63 18.84
CA MET A 98 -45.07 24.85 17.62
C MET A 98 -45.25 25.74 16.37
N ALA A 99 -46.08 26.79 16.45
CA ALA A 99 -46.29 27.73 15.35
C ALA A 99 -45.00 28.49 15.00
N MET A 100 -44.22 28.88 16.00
CA MET A 100 -42.91 29.51 15.81
C MET A 100 -41.88 28.55 15.19
N HIS A 101 -41.86 27.27 15.61
CA HIS A 101 -40.97 26.26 15.05
C HIS A 101 -41.29 26.01 13.56
N LEU A 102 -42.56 25.82 13.21
CA LEU A 102 -42.99 25.64 11.82
C LEU A 102 -42.66 26.87 10.97
N TRP A 103 -42.95 28.09 11.45
CA TRP A 103 -42.57 29.31 10.73
C TRP A 103 -41.05 29.43 10.51
N GLN A 104 -40.24 29.06 11.50
CA GLN A 104 -38.77 29.00 11.35
C GLN A 104 -38.30 27.86 10.44
N ALA A 105 -39.03 26.74 10.32
CA ALA A 105 -38.74 25.68 9.35
C ALA A 105 -39.03 26.17 7.93
N PHE A 106 -40.25 26.66 7.66
CA PHE A 106 -40.67 27.09 6.32
C PHE A 106 -39.83 28.28 5.81
N ARG A 107 -39.38 29.18 6.71
CA ARG A 107 -38.43 30.25 6.36
C ARG A 107 -37.03 29.75 5.99
N ARG A 108 -36.53 28.67 6.61
CA ARG A 108 -35.25 28.03 6.25
C ARG A 108 -35.34 27.27 4.93
N GLU A 109 -36.54 26.83 4.55
CA GLU A 109 -36.84 26.08 3.33
C GLU A 109 -37.30 27.00 2.17
N CYS A 110 -37.19 28.33 2.32
CA CYS A 110 -37.56 29.35 1.33
C CYS A 110 -39.04 29.32 0.84
N LEU A 111 -39.92 28.61 1.57
CA LEU A 111 -41.37 28.54 1.31
C LEU A 111 -42.06 29.91 1.50
N PHE A 112 -41.47 30.77 2.34
CA PHE A 112 -41.70 32.21 2.32
C PHE A 112 -40.61 32.85 1.43
N GLY A 113 -40.95 33.19 0.18
CA GLY A 113 -39.96 33.20 -0.91
C GLY A 113 -40.14 34.26 -1.99
N LEU A 114 -40.65 35.44 -1.64
CA LEU A 114 -40.66 36.62 -2.51
C LEU A 114 -39.59 37.62 -2.05
N ASP A 115 -38.57 37.81 -2.90
CA ASP A 115 -37.65 38.94 -2.79
C ASP A 115 -38.42 40.22 -3.22
N PRO A 116 -38.51 41.29 -2.39
CA PRO A 116 -39.39 42.43 -2.65
C PRO A 116 -39.19 43.12 -4.01
N ALA A 117 -38.00 42.97 -4.61
CA ALA A 117 -37.67 43.48 -5.94
C ALA A 117 -38.50 42.88 -7.09
N CYS A 118 -39.14 41.71 -6.91
CA CYS A 118 -39.82 40.99 -8.00
C CYS A 118 -41.33 41.27 -8.13
N SER A 119 -42.01 41.66 -7.05
CA SER A 119 -43.48 41.82 -7.00
C SER A 119 -43.95 43.26 -6.80
N GLY A 120 -43.13 44.13 -6.19
CA GLY A 120 -43.58 45.45 -5.70
C GLY A 120 -44.56 45.38 -4.51
N MET A 121 -44.83 44.20 -3.96
CA MET A 121 -45.71 43.96 -2.80
C MET A 121 -45.08 42.95 -1.84
N GLU A 122 -44.97 43.32 -0.56
CA GLU A 122 -44.67 42.37 0.51
C GLU A 122 -45.90 41.49 0.81
N ALA A 123 -45.86 40.23 0.37
CA ALA A 123 -46.89 39.24 0.70
C ALA A 123 -46.74 38.76 2.16
N ALA A 124 -47.75 39.02 2.98
CA ALA A 124 -47.77 38.66 4.40
C ALA A 124 -47.61 37.14 4.58
N SER A 125 -46.62 36.73 5.37
CA SER A 125 -46.15 35.34 5.41
C SER A 125 -46.18 34.76 6.84
N GLY A 126 -47.11 33.85 7.10
CA GLY A 126 -47.37 33.30 8.44
C GLY A 126 -47.94 31.89 8.49
N VAL A 127 -47.97 31.34 9.72
CA VAL A 127 -48.51 30.02 10.08
C VAL A 127 -49.55 30.19 11.19
N ALA A 128 -50.70 29.52 11.07
CA ALA A 128 -51.76 29.48 12.06
C ALA A 128 -51.99 28.04 12.55
N ILE A 129 -52.10 27.83 13.86
CA ILE A 129 -52.43 26.52 14.46
C ILE A 129 -53.60 26.67 15.43
N ARG A 130 -54.60 25.79 15.33
CA ARG A 130 -55.77 25.74 16.20
C ARG A 130 -55.42 25.11 17.55
N TYR A 131 -55.64 25.84 18.64
CA TYR A 131 -55.48 25.32 20.01
C TYR A 131 -56.82 25.16 20.75
N GLY A 132 -57.90 25.75 20.23
CA GLY A 132 -59.25 25.64 20.78
C GLY A 132 -60.31 25.85 19.70
N LYS A 133 -61.59 25.64 20.01
CA LYS A 133 -62.70 25.80 19.06
C LYS A 133 -62.79 27.28 18.62
N GLY A 134 -62.42 27.57 17.37
CA GLY A 134 -62.32 28.94 16.85
C GLY A 134 -61.14 29.74 17.41
N GLN A 135 -60.18 29.11 18.09
CA GLN A 135 -59.04 29.77 18.72
C GLN A 135 -57.72 29.29 18.09
N TYR A 136 -56.95 30.24 17.56
CA TYR A 136 -55.72 30.00 16.80
C TYR A 136 -54.55 30.79 17.39
N VAL A 137 -53.34 30.21 17.34
CA VAL A 137 -52.09 30.95 17.50
C VAL A 137 -51.49 31.19 16.12
N VAL A 138 -51.06 32.42 15.85
CA VAL A 138 -50.44 32.83 14.58
C VAL A 138 -48.99 33.24 14.82
N CYS A 139 -48.09 32.83 13.93
CA CYS A 139 -46.70 33.28 13.88
C CYS A 139 -46.38 33.86 12.48
N PRO A 140 -45.83 35.08 12.36
CA PRO A 140 -45.50 36.02 13.43
C PRO A 140 -46.77 36.61 14.08
N SER A 141 -46.76 36.81 15.40
CA SER A 141 -47.92 37.34 16.13
C SER A 141 -48.13 38.86 16.00
N ASN A 142 -47.25 39.54 15.26
CA ASN A 142 -47.12 41.01 15.27
C ASN A 142 -47.43 41.66 13.91
N ASP A 143 -47.71 40.87 12.86
CA ASP A 143 -48.04 41.39 11.53
C ASP A 143 -49.56 41.57 11.37
N GLN A 144 -50.01 42.82 11.29
CA GLN A 144 -51.44 43.15 11.15
C GLN A 144 -52.05 42.64 9.83
N ARG A 145 -51.24 42.37 8.80
CA ARG A 145 -51.70 41.84 7.51
C ARG A 145 -52.21 40.40 7.60
N LEU A 146 -51.86 39.67 8.68
CA LEU A 146 -52.32 38.30 8.92
C LEU A 146 -53.68 38.21 9.63
N VAL A 147 -54.35 39.34 9.91
CA VAL A 147 -55.66 39.37 10.57
C VAL A 147 -56.73 38.68 9.71
N ASP A 148 -56.86 39.03 8.44
CA ASP A 148 -57.88 38.44 7.54
C ASP A 148 -57.59 36.96 7.26
N PHE A 149 -56.32 36.59 7.16
CA PHE A 149 -55.89 35.19 7.09
C PHE A 149 -56.33 34.40 8.33
N CYS A 150 -56.10 34.93 9.53
CA CYS A 150 -56.50 34.31 10.80
C CYS A 150 -58.02 34.15 10.91
N GLN A 151 -58.78 35.19 10.57
CA GLN A 151 -60.25 35.16 10.59
C GLN A 151 -60.80 34.11 9.61
N SER A 152 -60.32 34.11 8.36
CA SER A 152 -60.75 33.15 7.34
C SER A 152 -60.38 31.71 7.68
N VAL A 153 -59.18 31.47 8.22
CA VAL A 153 -58.75 30.16 8.73
C VAL A 153 -59.63 29.69 9.89
N ALA A 154 -60.04 30.60 10.78
CA ALA A 154 -60.92 30.28 11.90
C ALA A 154 -62.35 29.87 11.46
N VAL A 155 -62.86 30.44 10.36
CA VAL A 155 -64.12 30.01 9.74
C VAL A 155 -63.95 28.68 9.00
N LEU A 156 -62.84 28.52 8.27
CA LEU A 156 -62.50 27.28 7.53
C LEU A 156 -62.25 26.08 8.46
N ASN A 157 -61.88 26.33 9.72
CA ASN A 157 -61.79 25.36 10.82
C ASN A 157 -60.90 24.13 10.48
N CYS A 158 -59.75 24.39 9.86
CA CYS A 158 -58.63 23.45 9.74
C CYS A 158 -57.77 23.44 11.02
N GLU A 159 -56.93 22.41 11.20
CA GLU A 159 -56.10 22.30 12.41
C GLU A 159 -54.83 23.17 12.31
N ALA A 160 -54.18 23.19 11.15
CA ALA A 160 -53.07 24.08 10.88
C ALA A 160 -53.10 24.60 9.44
N ALA A 161 -52.64 25.83 9.23
CA ALA A 161 -52.58 26.50 7.93
C ALA A 161 -51.31 27.35 7.78
N MET A 162 -50.85 27.56 6.55
CA MET A 162 -49.78 28.49 6.20
C MET A 162 -50.10 29.26 4.92
N THR A 163 -49.52 30.44 4.77
CA THR A 163 -49.39 31.15 3.49
C THR A 163 -48.10 30.71 2.78
N LEU A 164 -48.17 30.28 1.52
CA LEU A 164 -47.01 30.00 0.68
C LEU A 164 -46.80 31.16 -0.30
N THR A 165 -45.57 31.68 -0.36
CA THR A 165 -45.22 32.92 -1.09
C THR A 165 -43.96 32.74 -1.94
N SER A 166 -43.70 31.53 -2.43
CA SER A 166 -42.55 31.21 -3.27
C SER A 166 -42.70 31.64 -4.73
N SER A 167 -41.59 31.66 -5.47
CA SER A 167 -41.52 32.14 -6.86
C SER A 167 -42.45 31.40 -7.82
N VAL A 168 -42.72 30.11 -7.60
CA VAL A 168 -43.67 29.34 -8.43
C VAL A 168 -45.13 29.74 -8.18
N VAL A 169 -45.47 30.08 -6.93
CA VAL A 169 -46.79 30.65 -6.59
C VAL A 169 -46.96 31.98 -7.31
N ALA A 170 -45.98 32.88 -7.20
CA ALA A 170 -45.99 34.17 -7.90
C ALA A 170 -46.10 34.02 -9.43
N ALA A 171 -45.38 33.06 -10.03
CA ALA A 171 -45.44 32.79 -11.47
C ALA A 171 -46.81 32.24 -11.94
N ILE A 172 -47.60 31.67 -11.05
CA ILE A 172 -49.00 31.27 -11.30
C ILE A 172 -49.94 32.44 -11.04
N THR A 173 -49.90 33.06 -9.86
CA THR A 173 -50.86 34.10 -9.41
C THR A 173 -50.84 35.34 -10.31
N THR A 174 -49.66 35.78 -10.76
CA THR A 174 -49.51 36.88 -11.75
C THR A 174 -50.18 36.60 -13.11
N ARG A 175 -50.58 35.35 -13.38
CA ARG A 175 -51.27 34.93 -14.62
C ARG A 175 -52.75 34.58 -14.40
N LEU A 176 -53.27 34.67 -13.18
CA LEU A 176 -54.67 34.33 -12.85
C LEU A 176 -55.64 35.45 -13.21
N VAL A 177 -56.04 35.50 -14.49
CA VAL A 177 -57.16 36.33 -14.98
C VAL A 177 -58.40 36.11 -14.11
N GLY A 178 -59.20 37.16 -13.86
CA GLY A 178 -60.34 37.15 -12.93
C GLY A 178 -61.46 36.13 -13.23
N SER A 179 -61.51 35.58 -14.44
CA SER A 179 -62.44 34.51 -14.82
C SER A 179 -62.03 33.10 -14.34
N ILE A 180 -60.79 32.93 -13.86
CA ILE A 180 -60.24 31.63 -13.45
C ILE A 180 -60.61 31.36 -11.98
N THR A 181 -61.40 30.30 -11.77
CA THR A 181 -61.86 29.85 -10.43
C THR A 181 -61.08 28.66 -9.86
N HIS A 182 -60.24 28.02 -10.67
CA HIS A 182 -59.45 26.85 -10.28
C HIS A 182 -58.23 26.65 -11.21
N VAL A 183 -57.17 26.04 -10.69
CA VAL A 183 -55.91 25.76 -11.40
C VAL A 183 -55.64 24.24 -11.40
N PRO A 184 -55.53 23.59 -12.58
CA PRO A 184 -55.31 22.14 -12.71
C PRO A 184 -53.82 21.79 -12.56
N ILE A 185 -53.30 21.75 -11.33
CA ILE A 185 -51.88 21.45 -11.08
C ILE A 185 -51.51 20.01 -11.47
N THR A 186 -52.43 19.06 -11.29
CA THR A 186 -52.32 17.71 -11.87
C THR A 186 -53.69 17.25 -12.40
N PRO A 187 -53.77 16.22 -13.26
CA PRO A 187 -55.05 15.73 -13.80
C PRO A 187 -56.09 15.35 -12.73
N CYS A 188 -55.65 15.02 -11.51
CA CYS A 188 -56.52 14.67 -10.38
C CYS A 188 -56.64 15.79 -9.32
N GLN A 189 -55.80 16.83 -9.36
CA GLN A 189 -55.70 17.84 -8.30
C GLN A 189 -55.88 19.26 -8.87
N HIS A 190 -57.07 19.79 -8.65
CA HIS A 190 -57.48 21.13 -9.07
C HIS A 190 -57.60 22.02 -7.83
N ILE A 191 -56.79 23.08 -7.74
CA ILE A 191 -56.76 24.02 -6.60
C ILE A 191 -57.68 25.20 -6.92
N GLN A 192 -58.65 25.50 -6.05
CA GLN A 192 -59.51 26.68 -6.17
C GLN A 192 -58.74 28.02 -6.09
N VAL A 193 -59.35 29.06 -6.66
CA VAL A 193 -58.88 30.45 -6.59
C VAL A 193 -59.99 31.31 -5.96
N VAL A 194 -59.64 32.15 -5.00
CA VAL A 194 -60.50 33.23 -4.48
C VAL A 194 -59.87 34.59 -4.74
N ASP A 195 -60.69 35.64 -4.79
CA ASP A 195 -60.20 36.98 -5.10
C ASP A 195 -59.43 37.63 -3.94
N THR A 196 -59.95 37.54 -2.71
CA THR A 196 -59.37 38.17 -1.50
C THR A 196 -59.13 37.16 -0.37
N MET A 197 -58.26 37.48 0.59
CA MET A 197 -58.04 36.64 1.77
C MET A 197 -59.31 36.47 2.62
N SER A 198 -60.19 37.47 2.66
CA SER A 198 -61.50 37.37 3.31
C SER A 198 -62.46 36.38 2.64
N ALA A 199 -62.32 36.12 1.33
CA ALA A 199 -63.11 35.13 0.62
C ALA A 199 -62.66 33.68 0.87
N LEU A 200 -61.46 33.46 1.43
CA LEU A 200 -60.96 32.13 1.84
C LEU A 200 -61.89 31.43 2.84
N ALA A 201 -62.65 32.18 3.64
CA ALA A 201 -63.66 31.65 4.56
C ALA A 201 -64.72 30.77 3.87
N GLY A 202 -64.96 30.97 2.56
CA GLY A 202 -65.87 30.15 1.75
C GLY A 202 -65.19 29.01 0.96
N ALA A 203 -63.89 28.79 1.15
CA ALA A 203 -63.13 27.81 0.38
C ALA A 203 -63.54 26.35 0.70
N ARG A 204 -63.43 25.48 -0.31
CA ARG A 204 -63.68 24.04 -0.18
C ARG A 204 -62.55 23.41 0.63
N LYS A 205 -62.76 23.24 1.94
CA LYS A 205 -61.77 22.67 2.88
C LYS A 205 -61.09 21.40 2.36
N ALA A 206 -61.84 20.50 1.72
CA ALA A 206 -61.34 19.21 1.24
C ALA A 206 -60.29 19.28 0.10
N GLN A 207 -59.98 20.46 -0.45
CA GLN A 207 -58.87 20.63 -1.41
C GLN A 207 -57.51 20.89 -0.74
N ASN A 208 -57.48 21.16 0.56
CA ASN A 208 -56.28 21.45 1.37
C ASN A 208 -55.43 22.66 0.92
N ALA A 209 -55.84 23.37 -0.14
CA ALA A 209 -55.20 24.58 -0.62
C ALA A 209 -56.15 25.52 -1.36
N CYS A 210 -55.78 26.80 -1.46
CA CYS A 210 -56.49 27.84 -2.19
C CYS A 210 -55.53 28.96 -2.63
N PHE A 211 -55.53 29.33 -3.91
CA PHE A 211 -54.86 30.55 -4.36
C PHE A 211 -55.69 31.78 -3.98
N VAL A 212 -55.02 32.87 -3.61
CA VAL A 212 -55.63 34.15 -3.24
C VAL A 212 -55.09 35.24 -4.16
N ARG A 213 -55.97 35.91 -4.91
CA ARG A 213 -55.59 36.73 -6.07
C ARG A 213 -54.97 38.09 -5.69
N SER A 214 -55.60 38.89 -4.82
CA SER A 214 -55.05 40.22 -4.46
C SER A 214 -53.74 40.15 -3.67
N GLU A 215 -53.60 39.15 -2.81
CA GLU A 215 -52.45 38.93 -1.93
C GLU A 215 -51.36 38.06 -2.58
N GLN A 216 -51.59 37.60 -3.82
CA GLN A 216 -50.69 36.80 -4.67
C GLN A 216 -50.11 35.52 -4.02
N THR A 217 -50.77 34.99 -2.97
CA THR A 217 -50.31 33.86 -2.15
C THR A 217 -51.15 32.60 -2.37
N LEU A 218 -50.59 31.44 -2.03
CA LEU A 218 -51.30 30.17 -1.94
C LEU A 218 -51.46 29.80 -0.46
N VAL A 219 -52.68 29.75 0.05
CA VAL A 219 -52.92 29.25 1.41
C VAL A 219 -53.04 27.72 1.37
N VAL A 220 -52.29 27.04 2.23
CA VAL A 220 -52.25 25.57 2.36
C VAL A 220 -52.64 25.20 3.79
N TRP A 221 -53.46 24.18 3.99
CA TRP A 221 -53.89 23.72 5.31
C TRP A 221 -53.98 22.21 5.43
N SER A 222 -53.98 21.73 6.68
CA SER A 222 -54.20 20.32 7.00
C SER A 222 -55.06 20.16 8.26
N ASP A 223 -55.66 18.97 8.38
CA ASP A 223 -56.32 18.47 9.58
C ASP A 223 -55.36 17.77 10.56
N LYS A 224 -54.06 17.84 10.31
CA LYS A 224 -52.99 17.42 11.24
C LYS A 224 -51.78 18.36 11.15
N VAL A 225 -51.36 18.93 12.27
CA VAL A 225 -50.18 19.84 12.35
C VAL A 225 -48.91 19.21 11.73
N GLU A 226 -48.61 17.96 12.07
CA GLU A 226 -47.42 17.22 11.63
C GLU A 226 -47.28 17.10 10.10
N SER A 227 -48.40 17.05 9.39
CA SER A 227 -48.45 16.84 7.93
C SER A 227 -48.40 18.12 7.09
N LEU A 228 -48.49 19.29 7.73
CA LEU A 228 -48.61 20.57 7.02
C LEU A 228 -47.36 20.89 6.19
N GLN A 229 -46.17 20.56 6.70
CA GLN A 229 -44.88 20.81 6.04
C GLN A 229 -44.74 20.00 4.74
N ASP A 230 -44.95 18.67 4.82
CA ASP A 230 -44.83 17.77 3.68
C ASP A 230 -45.89 18.06 2.62
N SER A 231 -47.12 18.43 3.05
CA SER A 231 -48.20 18.83 2.16
C SER A 231 -47.86 20.08 1.35
N ALA A 232 -47.18 21.07 1.93
CA ALA A 232 -46.75 22.26 1.19
C ALA A 232 -45.62 21.95 0.19
N LYS A 233 -44.65 21.10 0.57
CA LYS A 233 -43.54 20.68 -0.30
C LYS A 233 -44.00 19.87 -1.52
N ASP A 234 -44.86 18.87 -1.29
CA ASP A 234 -45.47 18.07 -2.38
C ASP A 234 -46.27 18.96 -3.35
N LEU A 235 -47.02 19.92 -2.82
CA LEU A 235 -47.79 20.86 -3.62
C LEU A 235 -46.89 21.82 -4.43
N GLU A 236 -45.81 22.31 -3.84
CA GLU A 236 -44.81 23.14 -4.50
C GLU A 236 -44.10 22.38 -5.62
N GLU A 237 -43.62 21.15 -5.39
CA GLU A 237 -42.96 20.36 -6.42
C GLU A 237 -43.92 20.06 -7.60
N LYS A 238 -45.19 19.78 -7.30
CA LYS A 238 -46.24 19.63 -8.32
C LYS A 238 -46.46 20.92 -9.12
N MET A 239 -46.50 22.09 -8.48
CA MET A 239 -46.60 23.38 -9.17
C MET A 239 -45.37 23.66 -10.05
N ILE A 240 -44.16 23.33 -9.58
CA ILE A 240 -42.92 23.47 -10.34
C ILE A 240 -42.97 22.59 -11.60
N ARG A 241 -43.36 21.32 -11.47
CA ARG A 241 -43.55 20.40 -12.61
C ARG A 241 -44.64 20.87 -13.57
N PHE A 242 -45.74 21.43 -13.05
CA PHE A 242 -46.81 22.03 -13.86
C PHE A 242 -46.29 23.19 -14.72
N VAL A 243 -45.59 24.16 -14.12
CA VAL A 243 -44.99 25.31 -14.84
C VAL A 243 -43.94 24.85 -15.85
N TRP A 244 -43.15 23.82 -15.54
CA TRP A 244 -42.18 23.23 -16.48
C TRP A 244 -42.87 22.63 -17.71
N ASN A 245 -43.92 21.85 -17.51
CA ASN A 245 -44.69 21.27 -18.61
C ASN A 245 -45.37 22.35 -19.46
N SER A 246 -46.03 23.34 -18.83
CA SER A 246 -46.66 24.46 -19.55
C SER A 246 -45.67 25.25 -20.40
N SER A 247 -44.49 25.58 -19.85
CA SER A 247 -43.46 26.33 -20.57
C SER A 247 -42.80 25.50 -21.69
N TYR A 248 -42.63 24.19 -21.52
CA TYR A 248 -42.17 23.29 -22.57
C TYR A 248 -43.15 23.26 -23.77
N TYR A 249 -44.45 23.09 -23.52
CA TYR A 249 -45.46 23.12 -24.58
C TYR A 249 -45.56 24.48 -25.28
N SER A 250 -45.44 25.60 -24.54
CA SER A 250 -45.38 26.94 -25.16
C SER A 250 -44.15 27.11 -26.07
N ASN A 251 -42.96 26.66 -25.64
CA ASN A 251 -41.75 26.75 -26.47
C ASN A 251 -41.80 25.82 -27.68
N ALA A 252 -42.36 24.61 -27.55
CA ALA A 252 -42.57 23.70 -28.67
C ALA A 252 -43.49 24.34 -29.75
N ASN A 253 -44.61 24.94 -29.33
CA ASN A 253 -45.50 25.66 -30.25
C ASN A 253 -44.82 26.88 -30.89
N ASN A 254 -44.02 27.65 -30.14
CA ASN A 254 -43.28 28.78 -30.68
C ASN A 254 -42.23 28.35 -31.73
N LEU A 255 -41.56 27.22 -31.53
CA LEU A 255 -40.65 26.63 -32.52
C LEU A 255 -41.39 26.16 -33.78
N VAL A 256 -42.56 25.52 -33.64
CA VAL A 256 -43.39 25.12 -34.78
C VAL A 256 -43.88 26.34 -35.57
N VAL A 257 -44.36 27.39 -34.89
CA VAL A 257 -44.78 28.66 -35.54
C VAL A 257 -43.60 29.31 -36.27
N ALA A 258 -42.43 29.42 -35.64
CA ALA A 258 -41.22 29.96 -36.28
C ALA A 258 -40.78 29.16 -37.52
N SER A 259 -40.98 27.83 -37.52
CA SER A 259 -40.69 26.97 -38.68
C SER A 259 -41.71 27.10 -39.82
N SER A 260 -42.87 27.72 -39.58
CA SER A 260 -43.95 27.87 -40.58
C SER A 260 -43.85 29.13 -41.44
N THR A 261 -42.99 30.09 -41.06
CA THR A 261 -42.88 31.43 -41.69
C THR A 261 -41.73 31.60 -42.70
N SER A 262 -40.96 30.55 -42.99
CA SER A 262 -39.72 30.65 -43.79
C SER A 262 -39.54 29.51 -44.79
N GLY A 263 -40.25 29.57 -45.92
CA GLY A 263 -40.12 28.57 -47.00
C GLY A 263 -40.46 29.11 -48.39
N SER A 264 -39.48 29.68 -49.11
CA SER A 264 -39.62 30.08 -50.51
C SER A 264 -38.84 29.15 -51.46
N CYS A 265 -39.58 28.33 -52.21
CA CYS A 265 -39.25 27.80 -53.54
C CYS A 265 -37.94 27.00 -53.75
N THR A 266 -38.05 25.66 -53.67
CA THR A 266 -37.71 24.64 -54.73
C THR A 266 -36.26 24.49 -55.29
N PRO A 267 -35.88 23.36 -55.95
CA PRO A 267 -36.54 22.03 -56.05
C PRO A 267 -35.67 20.78 -55.79
N ALA A 268 -36.37 19.72 -55.33
CA ALA A 268 -36.20 18.27 -55.50
C ALA A 268 -34.99 17.60 -56.21
N LEU A 269 -34.63 16.42 -55.66
CA LEU A 269 -34.48 15.14 -56.40
C LEU A 269 -35.30 14.04 -55.67
N ALA A 270 -35.53 12.88 -56.29
CA ALA A 270 -36.82 12.18 -56.14
C ALA A 270 -36.81 10.66 -55.83
N TRP A 271 -37.79 10.24 -55.00
CA TRP A 271 -38.69 9.07 -55.17
C TRP A 271 -38.12 7.64 -55.00
N PRO A 272 -38.93 6.55 -54.88
CA PRO A 272 -40.39 6.41 -55.14
C PRO A 272 -41.27 5.94 -53.94
N THR A 273 -42.44 5.36 -54.24
CA THR A 273 -43.69 5.41 -53.43
C THR A 273 -44.43 4.05 -53.29
N SER A 274 -45.67 4.07 -52.73
CA SER A 274 -46.70 3.00 -52.55
C SER A 274 -46.74 2.33 -51.16
N SER A 275 -47.90 1.93 -50.58
CA SER A 275 -49.32 2.20 -50.90
C SER A 275 -50.24 1.99 -49.67
N THR A 276 -51.52 2.39 -49.76
CA THR A 276 -52.64 2.13 -48.81
C THR A 276 -53.74 1.34 -49.55
N PRO A 277 -54.67 0.57 -48.91
CA PRO A 277 -55.85 1.19 -48.24
C PRO A 277 -56.61 0.38 -47.13
N SER A 278 -57.60 1.07 -46.51
CA SER A 278 -58.96 0.62 -46.10
C SER A 278 -59.26 -0.55 -45.12
N SER A 279 -59.91 -0.17 -43.99
CA SER A 279 -61.13 -0.73 -43.36
C SER A 279 -61.29 -2.19 -42.87
N MET A 280 -61.73 -2.31 -41.59
CA MET A 280 -62.84 -3.11 -40.97
C MET A 280 -63.49 -4.29 -41.76
N PRO A 281 -64.00 -5.37 -41.09
CA PRO A 281 -64.51 -5.38 -39.70
C PRO A 281 -64.20 -6.63 -38.81
N ASP A 282 -64.71 -6.55 -37.58
CA ASP A 282 -65.30 -7.63 -36.74
C ASP A 282 -64.47 -8.50 -35.77
N SER A 283 -65.24 -9.14 -34.88
CA SER A 283 -64.95 -9.57 -33.50
C SER A 283 -64.40 -11.01 -33.34
N GLY A 284 -63.61 -11.29 -32.28
CA GLY A 284 -62.92 -12.60 -32.18
C GLY A 284 -62.20 -13.08 -30.89
N ALA A 285 -62.38 -12.45 -29.73
CA ALA A 285 -62.11 -12.97 -28.35
C ALA A 285 -60.75 -13.61 -27.91
N THR A 286 -60.44 -13.40 -26.62
CA THR A 286 -59.51 -14.16 -25.72
C THR A 286 -58.03 -13.76 -25.68
N SER A 287 -57.50 -13.62 -24.45
CA SER A 287 -56.14 -13.16 -24.13
C SER A 287 -55.42 -14.09 -23.15
N PRO A 288 -54.08 -14.08 -23.10
CA PRO A 288 -53.31 -14.38 -21.88
C PRO A 288 -52.75 -13.10 -21.23
N ILE A 289 -52.38 -13.18 -19.95
CA ILE A 289 -51.94 -12.06 -19.09
C ILE A 289 -50.52 -12.32 -18.58
N SER A 290 -49.67 -11.28 -18.51
CA SER A 290 -48.42 -11.28 -17.74
C SER A 290 -48.61 -10.55 -16.39
N PRO A 291 -48.23 -11.15 -15.24
CA PRO A 291 -48.58 -10.63 -13.92
C PRO A 291 -47.55 -9.66 -13.29
N THR A 292 -47.91 -9.15 -12.11
CA THR A 292 -47.19 -8.18 -11.27
C THR A 292 -46.97 -8.77 -9.85
N PHE A 293 -46.46 -7.99 -8.88
CA PHE A 293 -46.28 -8.30 -7.43
C PHE A 293 -45.10 -9.25 -7.10
N SER A 294 -44.55 -9.31 -5.87
CA SER A 294 -44.43 -8.34 -4.76
C SER A 294 -43.47 -8.91 -3.68
N SER A 295 -43.12 -8.12 -2.67
CA SER A 295 -42.42 -8.58 -1.45
C SER A 295 -43.38 -9.11 -0.36
N LYS A 296 -42.93 -10.11 0.43
CA LYS A 296 -42.91 -10.17 1.92
C LYS A 296 -42.92 -11.59 2.56
N THR A 297 -41.87 -11.86 3.35
CA THR A 297 -41.81 -12.59 4.66
C THR A 297 -42.66 -13.85 4.99
N SER A 298 -41.94 -14.89 5.44
CA SER A 298 -42.14 -15.70 6.68
C SER A 298 -42.65 -17.17 6.67
N ILE A 299 -41.73 -18.08 7.03
CA ILE A 299 -41.80 -19.07 8.15
C ILE A 299 -42.59 -20.43 8.01
N SER A 300 -41.82 -21.52 8.23
CA SER A 300 -42.11 -22.85 8.83
C SER A 300 -42.93 -24.00 8.15
N SER A 301 -42.20 -25.09 7.87
CA SER A 301 -42.36 -26.46 8.42
C SER A 301 -43.24 -27.55 7.75
N LEU A 302 -42.80 -28.81 8.02
CA LEU A 302 -43.29 -30.15 7.60
C LEU A 302 -42.99 -30.57 6.14
N ALA A 303 -42.82 -31.87 5.79
CA ALA A 303 -42.32 -33.07 6.51
C ALA A 303 -42.22 -34.26 5.52
N ASN A 304 -41.49 -35.32 5.89
CA ASN A 304 -41.29 -36.61 5.19
C ASN A 304 -40.49 -36.52 3.86
N GLN A 305 -39.39 -37.27 3.64
CA GLN A 305 -39.13 -38.73 3.68
C GLN A 305 -39.73 -39.47 2.47
N ASP A 306 -38.99 -40.25 1.69
CA ASP A 306 -37.55 -40.63 1.75
C ASP A 306 -37.01 -40.81 0.29
N HIS A 307 -35.91 -41.48 -0.13
CA HIS A 307 -35.11 -42.57 0.44
C HIS A 307 -33.66 -42.65 -0.16
N LEU A 308 -33.03 -43.83 -0.02
CA LEU A 308 -31.70 -44.28 -0.48
C LEU A 308 -31.48 -44.22 -2.03
N ASP A 309 -30.25 -44.18 -2.57
CA ASP A 309 -29.14 -45.10 -2.23
C ASP A 309 -27.69 -44.55 -2.35
N LYS A 310 -26.72 -45.39 -1.95
CA LYS A 310 -25.32 -45.07 -1.65
C LYS A 310 -24.33 -45.44 -2.76
N SER A 311 -23.29 -44.63 -2.91
CA SER A 311 -21.95 -45.13 -3.22
C SER A 311 -20.89 -44.20 -2.65
N ALA A 312 -19.73 -44.74 -2.25
CA ALA A 312 -18.69 -43.99 -1.55
C ALA A 312 -17.29 -44.31 -2.11
N ARG A 313 -16.39 -43.32 -2.13
CA ARG A 313 -14.94 -43.51 -2.23
C ARG A 313 -14.20 -42.32 -1.61
N ASN A 314 -13.41 -42.60 -0.58
CA ASN A 314 -12.46 -41.65 0.00
C ASN A 314 -11.16 -41.66 -0.81
N HIS A 315 -10.49 -40.50 -0.91
CA HIS A 315 -9.03 -40.47 -1.04
C HIS A 315 -8.45 -39.28 -0.25
N ARG A 316 -7.68 -39.60 0.79
CA ARG A 316 -6.59 -38.77 1.31
C ARG A 316 -5.27 -39.33 0.78
N PRO A 317 -4.29 -38.48 0.44
CA PRO A 317 -2.87 -38.78 0.61
C PRO A 317 -2.42 -38.40 2.03
N SER A 318 -1.36 -39.03 2.52
CA SER A 318 -0.81 -38.81 3.87
C SER A 318 0.68 -39.06 3.90
N TYR A 319 1.45 -38.20 4.58
CA TYR A 319 2.85 -38.47 4.92
C TYR A 319 3.20 -37.91 6.30
N GLN A 320 2.86 -38.65 7.36
CA GLN A 320 3.41 -38.38 8.70
C GLN A 320 3.30 -39.60 9.65
N LYS A 321 4.28 -40.50 9.58
CA LYS A 321 4.91 -41.21 10.70
C LYS A 321 5.80 -42.36 10.20
N GLU A 322 7.07 -42.33 10.56
CA GLU A 322 7.84 -43.55 10.76
C GLU A 322 8.83 -43.32 11.92
N LEU A 323 8.34 -43.57 13.14
CA LEU A 323 9.06 -43.75 14.40
C LEU A 323 7.99 -43.99 15.50
N ASP A 324 8.05 -45.19 16.08
CA ASP A 324 7.41 -45.70 17.32
C ASP A 324 6.86 -47.12 17.12
N ALA A 325 7.72 -48.13 17.26
CA ALA A 325 7.31 -49.53 17.15
C ALA A 325 8.17 -50.46 18.04
N LEU A 326 8.10 -50.32 19.36
CA LEU A 326 8.46 -51.35 20.36
C LEU A 326 8.00 -50.93 21.77
N GLY A 327 7.57 -51.89 22.60
CA GLY A 327 7.30 -51.68 24.04
C GLY A 327 5.83 -51.51 24.46
N ARG A 328 5.17 -52.62 24.81
CA ARG A 328 3.95 -52.64 25.66
C ARG A 328 4.34 -52.97 27.11
N GLN A 329 3.40 -52.75 28.03
CA GLN A 329 3.45 -52.96 29.51
C GLN A 329 4.01 -51.76 30.30
N GLY A 330 3.43 -51.33 31.43
CA GLY A 330 2.13 -51.73 32.01
C GLY A 330 1.80 -51.04 33.35
N SER A 331 0.51 -50.71 33.55
CA SER A 331 -0.23 -50.52 34.83
C SER A 331 0.43 -49.86 36.07
N PHE A 332 -0.24 -48.79 36.57
CA PHE A 332 -0.20 -48.28 37.97
C PHE A 332 1.15 -47.64 38.40
N GLN A 333 1.25 -46.79 39.43
CA GLN A 333 0.28 -46.34 40.45
C GLN A 333 0.48 -44.85 40.80
N SER A 334 -0.51 -44.21 41.40
CA SER A 334 -0.41 -42.86 42.00
C SER A 334 0.22 -42.89 43.40
N ILE A 335 0.84 -41.77 43.83
CA ILE A 335 0.60 -41.13 45.15
C ILE A 335 1.25 -39.74 45.22
N ASP A 336 0.76 -38.95 46.16
CA ASP A 336 1.10 -37.57 46.52
C ASP A 336 2.61 -37.32 46.77
N GLY A 337 3.15 -36.10 46.71
CA GLY A 337 2.49 -34.79 46.61
C GLY A 337 2.60 -34.00 47.93
N LEU A 338 3.49 -33.01 47.99
CA LEU A 338 3.52 -31.96 49.03
C LEU A 338 4.38 -30.78 48.57
N ALA A 339 4.00 -29.57 48.95
CA ALA A 339 4.63 -28.32 48.49
C ALA A 339 5.36 -27.58 49.63
N VAL A 340 6.42 -26.84 49.27
CA VAL A 340 6.99 -25.62 49.88
C VAL A 340 8.10 -25.19 48.89
N SER A 341 8.02 -24.09 48.15
CA SER A 341 7.94 -22.65 48.52
C SER A 341 9.28 -22.03 48.94
N ALA A 342 9.46 -20.77 48.56
CA ALA A 342 10.54 -19.82 48.93
C ALA A 342 11.98 -19.99 48.34
N ALA A 343 12.21 -19.21 47.28
CA ALA A 343 13.13 -18.05 47.27
C ALA A 343 14.68 -18.21 47.37
N LYS A 344 15.33 -17.85 46.23
CA LYS A 344 16.16 -16.61 46.07
C LYS A 344 17.66 -16.57 46.46
N GLU A 345 18.48 -16.47 45.40
CA GLU A 345 19.77 -15.74 45.25
C GLU A 345 21.08 -16.14 46.01
N ARG A 346 22.19 -15.97 45.25
CA ARG A 346 23.58 -15.63 45.66
C ARG A 346 24.49 -16.67 46.33
N ALA A 347 25.15 -17.44 45.46
CA ALA A 347 26.59 -17.34 45.17
C ALA A 347 27.57 -16.88 46.27
N VAL A 348 28.57 -17.72 46.55
CA VAL A 348 29.87 -17.36 47.15
C VAL A 348 30.98 -18.14 46.40
N SER A 349 32.16 -17.52 46.22
CA SER A 349 33.32 -18.10 45.53
C SER A 349 34.14 -19.05 46.40
N GLY A 350 35.02 -19.86 45.80
CA GLY A 350 36.04 -20.64 46.53
C GLY A 350 36.99 -21.41 45.62
N ASP A 351 38.20 -20.88 45.40
CA ASP A 351 39.27 -21.57 44.70
C ASP A 351 39.92 -22.68 45.54
N ILE A 352 40.49 -23.69 44.89
CA ILE A 352 41.94 -24.05 44.95
C ILE A 352 42.20 -25.32 44.13
N ALA A 353 43.34 -25.36 43.44
CA ALA A 353 43.76 -26.50 42.61
C ALA A 353 44.54 -27.55 43.40
N SER A 354 44.68 -28.77 42.86
CA SER A 354 45.99 -29.48 42.89
C SER A 354 46.03 -30.73 41.99
N LEU A 355 47.28 -31.16 41.76
CA LEU A 355 47.75 -32.48 41.32
C LEU A 355 47.59 -32.88 39.84
N SER A 356 48.67 -33.52 39.38
CA SER A 356 48.90 -34.04 38.04
C SER A 356 49.35 -35.50 38.14
N THR A 357 49.19 -36.27 37.07
CA THR A 357 50.31 -37.00 36.40
C THR A 357 49.77 -37.89 35.26
N SER A 358 50.51 -37.93 34.15
CA SER A 358 50.40 -38.99 33.12
C SER A 358 51.40 -40.11 33.46
N PRO A 359 51.30 -41.30 32.86
CA PRO A 359 52.36 -41.61 31.89
C PRO A 359 51.98 -42.53 30.69
N LYS A 360 52.78 -42.39 29.61
CA LYS A 360 53.10 -43.39 28.55
C LYS A 360 52.03 -43.74 27.49
N CYS A 361 52.39 -44.04 26.23
CA CYS A 361 53.56 -43.64 25.42
C CYS A 361 53.41 -44.14 23.95
N ALA A 362 54.16 -43.51 23.03
CA ALA A 362 54.62 -44.04 21.73
C ALA A 362 53.58 -44.29 20.59
N LEU A 363 53.92 -44.14 19.30
CA LEU A 363 54.99 -43.35 18.65
C LEU A 363 54.62 -43.03 17.18
N LEU A 364 55.30 -42.03 16.61
CA LEU A 364 55.15 -41.52 15.24
C LEU A 364 55.59 -42.52 14.14
N ARG A 365 54.92 -42.47 12.97
CA ARG A 365 55.60 -42.07 11.72
C ARG A 365 54.67 -41.60 10.60
N LYS A 366 55.20 -40.70 9.76
CA LYS A 366 54.64 -40.29 8.46
C LYS A 366 55.03 -41.30 7.38
N ALA A 367 54.23 -41.38 6.31
CA ALA A 367 54.69 -41.68 4.95
C ALA A 367 53.75 -40.98 3.95
N SER A 368 54.28 -40.50 2.82
CA SER A 368 53.50 -40.08 1.65
C SER A 368 53.62 -41.14 0.55
N ILE A 369 52.68 -41.13 -0.39
CA ILE A 369 52.83 -41.74 -1.72
C ILE A 369 52.28 -40.72 -2.73
N ALA A 370 52.89 -40.66 -3.90
CA ALA A 370 52.52 -39.77 -5.01
C ALA A 370 52.56 -40.55 -6.33
N ALA A 371 52.10 -39.87 -7.39
CA ALA A 371 52.38 -40.13 -8.81
C ALA A 371 51.72 -41.37 -9.49
N ASP A 372 50.95 -41.03 -10.53
CA ASP A 372 50.94 -41.61 -11.89
C ASP A 372 50.68 -43.09 -12.19
N ARG A 373 49.77 -43.30 -13.16
CA ARG A 373 49.96 -44.29 -14.23
C ARG A 373 49.07 -44.04 -15.46
N LYS A 374 49.67 -43.56 -16.56
CA LYS A 374 49.15 -43.72 -17.93
C LYS A 374 49.70 -45.00 -18.58
N VAL A 375 48.83 -45.84 -19.13
CA VAL A 375 49.11 -46.82 -20.22
C VAL A 375 47.84 -46.97 -21.07
N SER A 376 47.94 -47.29 -22.36
CA SER A 376 46.82 -47.35 -23.31
C SER A 376 46.88 -48.58 -24.26
N PHE A 377 45.83 -48.72 -25.08
CA PHE A 377 45.68 -49.47 -26.36
C PHE A 377 44.89 -50.80 -26.45
N THR A 378 44.24 -50.91 -27.62
CA THR A 378 43.68 -52.07 -28.38
C THR A 378 42.34 -52.72 -28.00
N ASP A 379 41.36 -52.59 -28.93
CA ASP A 379 40.20 -53.48 -29.14
C ASP A 379 40.62 -54.81 -29.81
N PRO A 380 39.75 -55.87 -29.85
CA PRO A 380 38.74 -55.99 -30.92
C PRO A 380 37.40 -56.68 -30.55
N ALA A 381 36.39 -56.58 -31.44
CA ALA A 381 35.12 -57.35 -31.42
C ALA A 381 35.24 -58.70 -32.19
N PRO A 382 34.28 -59.68 -32.12
CA PRO A 382 33.00 -59.60 -32.87
C PRO A 382 31.76 -60.37 -32.31
N ASP A 383 30.62 -60.29 -33.02
CA ASP A 383 29.37 -61.11 -32.94
C ASP A 383 29.58 -62.58 -33.50
N PRO A 384 28.57 -63.49 -33.77
CA PRO A 384 27.07 -63.40 -33.78
C PRO A 384 26.22 -64.68 -33.39
N ILE A 385 24.90 -64.67 -33.71
CA ILE A 385 23.90 -65.82 -33.85
C ILE A 385 23.28 -66.41 -32.54
N GLY A 386 21.99 -66.83 -32.43
CA GLY A 386 20.77 -66.61 -33.25
C GLY A 386 19.66 -67.74 -33.31
N ILE A 387 18.51 -67.56 -32.60
CA ILE A 387 17.14 -68.18 -32.78
C ILE A 387 16.99 -69.75 -32.78
N PRO A 388 15.83 -70.47 -32.99
CA PRO A 388 14.43 -70.11 -33.40
C PRO A 388 13.20 -70.83 -32.69
N ASN A 389 12.00 -70.70 -33.31
CA ASN A 389 10.72 -71.47 -33.23
C ASN A 389 9.62 -71.07 -32.19
N GLU A 390 8.30 -71.06 -32.50
CA GLU A 390 7.53 -71.53 -33.70
C GLU A 390 6.23 -70.71 -34.02
N ASP A 391 5.20 -71.27 -34.71
CA ASP A 391 4.13 -70.55 -35.47
C ASP A 391 2.74 -71.25 -35.51
N GLN A 392 1.63 -70.47 -35.42
CA GLN A 392 0.27 -70.70 -35.99
C GLN A 392 -0.70 -69.51 -35.68
N ARG A 393 -1.90 -69.25 -36.26
CA ARG A 393 -2.53 -69.29 -37.64
C ARG A 393 -4.07 -69.49 -37.50
N THR A 394 -5.04 -68.87 -38.21
CA THR A 394 -5.22 -67.71 -39.15
C THR A 394 -6.65 -67.11 -38.89
N SER A 395 -7.51 -66.49 -39.74
CA SER A 395 -7.58 -66.09 -41.19
C SER A 395 -8.78 -65.15 -41.50
N ASN A 396 -8.57 -64.24 -42.47
CA ASN A 396 -9.45 -63.71 -43.56
C ASN A 396 -10.88 -63.13 -43.32
N VAL A 397 -11.14 -61.92 -43.87
CA VAL A 397 -11.98 -61.63 -45.09
C VAL A 397 -11.88 -60.12 -45.49
N GLU A 398 -12.31 -59.78 -46.72
CA GLU A 398 -12.06 -58.60 -47.59
C GLU A 398 -12.96 -57.35 -47.33
N THR A 399 -12.48 -56.09 -47.28
CA THR A 399 -12.13 -55.06 -48.33
C THR A 399 -13.28 -54.49 -49.19
N PRO A 400 -13.18 -53.29 -49.82
CA PRO A 400 -12.08 -52.28 -49.93
C PRO A 400 -12.22 -51.12 -48.88
N GLY A 401 -11.53 -49.96 -48.88
CA GLY A 401 -10.44 -49.35 -49.68
C GLY A 401 -10.40 -47.81 -49.47
N SER A 402 -9.52 -46.98 -50.07
CA SER A 402 -8.24 -47.22 -50.76
C SER A 402 -7.54 -45.89 -51.17
N SER A 403 -6.22 -45.77 -50.90
CA SER A 403 -5.23 -44.79 -51.47
C SER A 403 -5.27 -43.30 -51.02
N GLY A 404 -4.14 -42.64 -50.67
CA GLY A 404 -2.81 -43.14 -50.29
C GLY A 404 -1.59 -42.21 -50.54
N LYS A 405 -0.53 -42.37 -49.71
CA LYS A 405 0.92 -42.07 -49.97
C LYS A 405 1.37 -40.57 -50.04
N VAL A 406 2.62 -40.13 -49.77
CA VAL A 406 3.89 -40.78 -49.31
C VAL A 406 4.89 -39.80 -48.61
N GLU A 407 5.97 -40.37 -48.05
CA GLU A 407 7.22 -39.95 -47.36
C GLU A 407 7.85 -38.51 -47.40
N ALA A 408 8.38 -38.12 -46.23
CA ALA A 408 9.78 -37.75 -45.84
C ALA A 408 10.78 -36.85 -46.64
N LEU A 409 11.57 -36.11 -45.82
CA LEU A 409 13.02 -35.75 -45.90
C LEU A 409 13.64 -34.75 -46.92
N VAL A 410 14.45 -33.82 -46.36
CA VAL A 410 15.71 -33.21 -46.89
C VAL A 410 15.68 -32.11 -47.99
N ARG A 411 16.80 -31.35 -48.04
CA ARG A 411 17.08 -30.09 -48.77
C ARG A 411 17.34 -30.30 -50.28
N GLN A 412 17.06 -29.28 -51.13
CA GLN A 412 18.08 -28.31 -51.66
C GLN A 412 17.75 -27.69 -53.05
N ALA A 413 17.79 -26.35 -53.14
CA ALA A 413 18.02 -25.45 -54.31
C ALA A 413 17.21 -25.56 -55.65
N GLY A 414 16.98 -24.41 -56.32
CA GLY A 414 16.84 -24.39 -57.80
C GLY A 414 15.90 -23.39 -58.53
N LEU A 415 16.28 -22.10 -58.60
CA LEU A 415 16.18 -21.19 -59.79
C LEU A 415 14.87 -21.01 -60.64
N GLN A 416 14.58 -19.72 -60.96
CA GLN A 416 14.06 -19.18 -62.26
C GLN A 416 12.58 -19.43 -62.69
N ARG A 417 11.87 -18.54 -63.44
CA ARG A 417 12.03 -17.10 -63.81
C ARG A 417 10.75 -16.50 -64.48
N ASN A 418 10.42 -15.22 -64.25
CA ASN A 418 9.69 -14.27 -65.14
C ASN A 418 8.22 -14.59 -65.58
N ASN A 419 7.38 -13.67 -66.12
CA ASN A 419 7.58 -12.28 -66.61
C ASN A 419 6.28 -11.39 -66.57
N SER A 420 6.44 -10.06 -66.37
CA SER A 420 5.71 -8.86 -66.91
C SER A 420 4.14 -8.80 -66.96
N THR A 421 3.42 -7.66 -67.01
CA THR A 421 3.65 -6.41 -67.79
C THR A 421 2.72 -5.23 -67.37
N PHE A 422 3.26 -4.00 -67.19
CA PHE A 422 2.66 -2.62 -67.22
C PHE A 422 1.44 -2.29 -66.29
N SER A 423 1.35 -1.18 -65.51
CA SER A 423 1.55 0.29 -65.74
C SER A 423 0.32 0.97 -66.39
N GLU A 424 -0.18 2.17 -66.01
CA GLU A 424 0.13 3.19 -64.96
C GLU A 424 -1.11 4.18 -64.84
N THR A 425 -1.20 5.36 -64.16
CA THR A 425 -0.28 6.33 -63.49
C THR A 425 -1.02 7.23 -62.42
N ASN A 426 -0.25 7.88 -61.53
CA ASN A 426 -0.41 9.22 -60.88
C ASN A 426 -1.72 9.75 -60.19
N THR A 427 -1.67 9.73 -58.84
CA THR A 427 -1.84 10.85 -57.86
C THR A 427 -3.08 11.78 -57.85
N SER A 428 -3.64 12.20 -56.70
CA SER A 428 -3.25 12.12 -55.27
C SER A 428 -4.52 12.25 -54.37
N GLN A 429 -4.55 12.18 -53.03
CA GLN A 429 -3.53 12.22 -51.96
C GLN A 429 -3.78 11.12 -50.89
N LEU A 430 -2.79 10.93 -50.00
CA LEU A 430 -2.70 9.96 -48.88
C LEU A 430 -1.74 10.58 -47.81
N SER A 431 -1.52 10.10 -46.57
CA SER A 431 -2.06 8.97 -45.80
C SER A 431 -1.75 9.10 -44.30
N SER A 432 -2.35 8.22 -43.49
CA SER A 432 -1.75 7.71 -42.25
C SER A 432 -0.38 7.02 -42.47
N SER A 433 0.33 6.68 -41.39
CA SER A 433 1.41 5.67 -41.43
C SER A 433 1.39 4.80 -40.17
N ARG A 434 1.70 3.51 -40.33
CA ARG A 434 1.61 2.48 -39.28
C ARG A 434 2.79 1.50 -39.42
N SER A 435 3.50 1.28 -38.32
CA SER A 435 4.30 0.09 -38.00
C SER A 435 5.22 -0.54 -39.07
N SER A 436 6.52 -0.50 -38.76
CA SER A 436 7.41 -1.68 -38.57
C SER A 436 8.41 -2.14 -39.64
N LEU A 437 9.57 -2.53 -39.08
CA LEU A 437 10.55 -3.52 -39.51
C LEU A 437 11.63 -3.16 -40.55
N SER A 438 12.73 -3.91 -40.41
CA SER A 438 14.11 -3.57 -40.76
C SER A 438 14.68 -4.43 -41.88
N LEU A 439 15.52 -3.85 -42.75
CA LEU A 439 16.74 -4.48 -43.26
C LEU A 439 17.55 -3.52 -44.15
N ALA A 440 18.78 -3.19 -43.73
CA ALA A 440 19.83 -2.69 -44.61
C ALA A 440 21.20 -2.69 -43.90
N ASN A 441 22.10 -3.58 -44.30
CA ASN A 441 23.54 -3.42 -44.10
C ASN A 441 24.27 -3.93 -45.34
N GLU A 442 24.79 -3.01 -46.16
CA GLU A 442 26.01 -3.20 -46.97
C GLU A 442 26.39 -1.94 -47.76
N LYS A 443 27.71 -1.78 -47.99
CA LYS A 443 28.35 -1.00 -49.07
C LYS A 443 27.98 0.49 -49.22
N ARG A 444 28.71 1.34 -48.50
CA ARG A 444 29.63 2.29 -49.15
C ARG A 444 31.04 2.13 -48.56
N GLN A 445 32.04 2.53 -49.32
CA GLN A 445 33.46 2.24 -49.10
C GLN A 445 34.28 3.51 -49.39
N ASN A 446 35.31 3.78 -48.57
CA ASN A 446 36.19 4.96 -48.58
C ASN A 446 35.48 6.30 -48.20
N ASP A 447 36.10 7.26 -47.49
CA ASP A 447 37.52 7.61 -47.32
C ASP A 447 37.94 8.02 -45.87
N SER A 448 39.27 8.13 -45.67
CA SER A 448 40.01 8.94 -44.66
C SER A 448 39.78 8.75 -43.14
N GLU A 449 40.57 7.82 -42.56
CA GLU A 449 41.56 7.97 -41.47
C GLU A 449 41.38 8.90 -40.22
N THR A 450 42.07 8.46 -39.15
CA THR A 450 42.44 9.14 -37.89
C THR A 450 41.34 9.50 -36.87
N GLY A 451 41.36 8.79 -35.73
CA GLY A 451 40.50 9.09 -34.58
C GLY A 451 40.39 7.91 -33.62
N GLU A 452 41.45 7.56 -32.89
CA GLU A 452 41.32 6.63 -31.76
C GLU A 452 40.43 7.25 -30.68
N SER A 453 39.24 6.69 -30.51
CA SER A 453 38.33 7.00 -29.41
C SER A 453 38.17 5.75 -28.55
N ILE A 454 38.18 5.97 -27.24
CA ILE A 454 38.16 4.93 -26.21
C ILE A 454 36.89 4.08 -26.38
N ARG A 455 37.05 2.75 -26.42
CA ARG A 455 35.91 1.83 -26.29
C ARG A 455 35.54 1.70 -24.82
N ASP A 456 34.26 1.85 -24.50
CA ASP A 456 33.74 1.51 -23.18
C ASP A 456 34.01 0.03 -22.86
N ASP A 457 34.40 -0.25 -21.61
CA ASP A 457 34.62 -1.61 -21.10
C ASP A 457 33.27 -2.25 -20.73
N SER A 458 32.46 -2.52 -21.77
CA SER A 458 31.12 -3.08 -21.64
C SER A 458 31.16 -4.54 -21.19
N ASP A 459 30.29 -4.87 -20.23
CA ASP A 459 30.19 -6.15 -19.52
C ASP A 459 30.50 -7.40 -20.36
N ARG A 460 31.49 -8.17 -19.91
CA ARG A 460 31.96 -9.39 -20.58
C ARG A 460 30.95 -10.54 -20.52
N GLU A 461 29.95 -10.51 -19.64
CA GLU A 461 28.85 -11.48 -19.62
C GLU A 461 27.79 -11.20 -20.70
N LYS A 462 27.78 -10.02 -21.34
CA LYS A 462 26.80 -9.62 -22.37
C LYS A 462 27.27 -9.91 -23.81
N GLN A 463 28.06 -10.96 -24.01
CA GLN A 463 28.54 -11.33 -25.35
C GLN A 463 27.46 -12.02 -26.20
N HIS A 464 27.73 -12.11 -27.51
CA HIS A 464 26.75 -12.24 -28.59
C HIS A 464 26.16 -13.66 -28.83
N ASP A 465 25.70 -14.33 -27.77
CA ASP A 465 24.83 -15.52 -27.93
C ASP A 465 23.39 -15.11 -28.27
N GLU A 466 22.73 -15.87 -29.16
CA GLU A 466 21.31 -15.67 -29.52
C GLU A 466 20.38 -16.14 -28.38
N TYR A 467 20.23 -15.32 -27.33
CA TYR A 467 19.33 -15.60 -26.22
C TYR A 467 17.86 -15.46 -26.60
N GLU A 468 17.00 -16.30 -26.00
CA GLU A 468 15.56 -16.33 -26.31
C GLU A 468 14.83 -15.12 -25.67
N GLN A 469 14.76 -14.01 -26.42
CA GLN A 469 14.11 -12.78 -25.95
C GLN A 469 12.62 -13.02 -25.64
N ARG A 470 12.28 -13.05 -24.35
CA ARG A 470 10.93 -13.36 -23.88
C ARG A 470 9.91 -12.27 -24.23
N PRO A 471 8.66 -12.64 -24.56
CA PRO A 471 7.64 -11.68 -24.94
C PRO A 471 7.24 -10.76 -23.77
N LEU A 472 7.00 -9.48 -24.08
CA LEU A 472 6.38 -8.54 -23.15
C LEU A 472 4.86 -8.74 -23.13
N SER A 473 4.28 -8.79 -21.94
CA SER A 473 2.82 -8.78 -21.75
C SER A 473 2.32 -7.34 -21.65
N TYR A 474 1.32 -6.98 -22.46
CA TYR A 474 0.78 -5.61 -22.51
C TYR A 474 -0.46 -5.40 -21.61
N ILE A 475 -0.78 -6.39 -20.77
CA ILE A 475 -1.99 -6.38 -19.95
C ILE A 475 -1.88 -5.37 -18.80
N ALA A 476 -0.74 -5.27 -18.13
CA ALA A 476 -0.48 -4.29 -17.09
C ALA A 476 -0.38 -2.85 -17.64
N PRO A 477 0.33 -2.57 -18.76
CA PRO A 477 0.21 -1.29 -19.47
C PRO A 477 -1.24 -0.86 -19.75
N LEU A 478 -2.11 -1.77 -20.17
CA LEU A 478 -3.53 -1.50 -20.36
C LEU A 478 -4.26 -1.26 -19.02
N GLN A 479 -4.02 -2.09 -18.01
CA GLN A 479 -4.62 -1.98 -16.68
C GLN A 479 -4.34 -0.61 -16.02
N HIS A 480 -3.06 -0.23 -15.93
CA HIS A 480 -2.65 1.06 -15.35
C HIS A 480 -3.04 2.24 -16.24
N GLY A 481 -3.04 2.08 -17.57
CA GLY A 481 -3.55 3.10 -18.49
C GLY A 481 -5.04 3.39 -18.28
N LEU A 482 -5.85 2.35 -18.04
CA LEU A 482 -7.28 2.50 -17.68
C LEU A 482 -7.47 3.08 -16.27
N ALA A 483 -6.62 2.73 -15.31
CA ALA A 483 -6.65 3.29 -13.96
C ALA A 483 -6.32 4.80 -13.96
N VAL A 484 -5.27 5.21 -14.69
CA VAL A 484 -4.93 6.63 -14.91
C VAL A 484 -6.05 7.38 -15.63
N ALA A 485 -6.68 6.77 -16.65
CA ALA A 485 -7.82 7.37 -17.34
C ALA A 485 -9.05 7.55 -16.42
N LEU A 486 -9.30 6.59 -15.52
CA LEU A 486 -10.36 6.66 -14.51
C LEU A 486 -10.09 7.75 -13.46
N ASP A 487 -8.84 7.90 -13.01
CA ASP A 487 -8.43 8.96 -12.07
C ASP A 487 -8.53 10.35 -12.71
N ILE A 488 -8.02 10.52 -13.93
CA ILE A 488 -8.20 11.76 -14.72
C ILE A 488 -9.70 12.10 -14.84
N LEU A 489 -10.56 11.12 -15.10
CA LEU A 489 -12.01 11.32 -15.16
C LEU A 489 -12.60 11.74 -13.80
N ILE A 490 -12.20 11.12 -12.69
CA ILE A 490 -12.65 11.48 -11.33
C ILE A 490 -12.22 12.90 -10.97
N CYS A 491 -10.94 13.24 -11.19
CA CYS A 491 -10.39 14.57 -10.98
C CYS A 491 -11.09 15.63 -11.86
N PHE A 492 -11.37 15.30 -13.13
CA PHE A 492 -12.12 16.18 -14.03
C PHE A 492 -13.57 16.39 -13.59
N LEU A 493 -14.28 15.32 -13.19
CA LEU A 493 -15.66 15.40 -12.69
C LEU A 493 -15.77 16.26 -11.41
N PHE A 494 -14.78 16.17 -10.51
CA PHE A 494 -14.69 17.03 -9.33
C PHE A 494 -14.56 18.51 -9.72
N ILE A 495 -13.62 18.85 -10.62
CA ILE A 495 -13.44 20.23 -11.11
C ILE A 495 -14.69 20.72 -11.87
N SER A 496 -15.31 19.86 -12.68
CA SER A 496 -16.55 20.14 -13.39
C SER A 496 -17.70 20.46 -12.43
N LYS A 497 -17.79 19.78 -11.28
CA LYS A 497 -18.79 20.09 -10.26
C LYS A 497 -18.51 21.40 -9.54
N LEU A 498 -17.26 21.67 -9.14
CA LEU A 498 -16.87 22.98 -8.59
C LEU A 498 -17.25 24.12 -9.53
N PHE A 499 -17.03 23.94 -10.84
CA PHE A 499 -17.40 24.91 -11.88
C PHE A 499 -18.92 25.06 -12.07
N GLU A 500 -19.68 23.94 -12.09
CA GLU A 500 -21.15 23.95 -12.14
C GLU A 500 -21.77 24.72 -10.95
N HIS A 501 -21.22 24.53 -9.74
CA HIS A 501 -21.65 25.26 -8.55
C HIS A 501 -21.21 26.74 -8.56
N ALA A 502 -19.98 27.05 -9.01
CA ALA A 502 -19.52 28.43 -9.14
C ALA A 502 -20.34 29.25 -10.16
N LEU A 503 -20.80 28.61 -11.24
CA LEU A 503 -21.68 29.24 -12.23
C LEU A 503 -23.11 29.47 -11.73
N ARG A 504 -23.67 28.57 -10.91
CA ARG A 504 -25.02 28.76 -10.33
C ARG A 504 -25.04 29.85 -9.26
N ASP A 505 -24.06 29.83 -8.36
CA ASP A 505 -24.10 30.61 -7.13
C ASP A 505 -23.28 31.92 -7.25
N GLY A 506 -22.57 32.11 -8.38
CA GLY A 506 -21.67 33.24 -8.64
C GLY A 506 -20.36 33.22 -7.83
N ASP A 507 -20.22 32.32 -6.85
CA ASP A 507 -19.07 32.25 -5.96
C ASP A 507 -17.88 31.46 -6.55
N TRP A 508 -17.05 32.19 -7.30
CA TRP A 508 -15.80 31.68 -7.87
C TRP A 508 -14.76 31.21 -6.83
N ARG A 509 -14.92 31.52 -5.53
CA ARG A 509 -13.97 31.09 -4.49
C ARG A 509 -13.86 29.57 -4.38
N ARG A 510 -14.92 28.84 -4.74
CA ARG A 510 -14.93 27.36 -4.76
C ARG A 510 -13.89 26.76 -5.72
N MET A 511 -13.50 27.49 -6.77
CA MET A 511 -12.44 27.07 -7.69
C MET A 511 -11.04 27.04 -7.03
N ALA A 512 -10.85 27.66 -5.86
CA ALA A 512 -9.61 27.53 -5.08
C ALA A 512 -9.37 26.10 -4.57
N LEU A 513 -10.39 25.22 -4.59
CA LEU A 513 -10.22 23.79 -4.32
C LEU A 513 -9.69 23.00 -5.53
N ALA A 514 -9.79 23.50 -6.76
CA ALA A 514 -9.39 22.76 -7.95
C ALA A 514 -7.91 22.30 -7.96
N PRO A 515 -6.92 23.08 -7.46
CA PRO A 515 -5.53 22.62 -7.35
C PRO A 515 -5.29 21.42 -6.43
N ILE A 516 -6.23 21.06 -5.54
CA ILE A 516 -6.09 19.90 -4.65
C ILE A 516 -6.03 18.59 -5.43
N THR A 517 -6.58 18.55 -6.65
CA THR A 517 -6.52 17.36 -7.52
C THR A 517 -5.10 16.91 -7.82
N LEU A 518 -4.13 17.83 -7.86
CA LEU A 518 -2.71 17.49 -8.06
C LEU A 518 -2.11 16.69 -6.89
N VAL A 519 -2.66 16.86 -5.68
CA VAL A 519 -2.26 16.11 -4.48
C VAL A 519 -3.12 14.86 -4.31
N MET A 520 -4.39 14.92 -4.69
CA MET A 520 -5.33 13.80 -4.62
C MET A 520 -5.07 12.73 -5.69
N PHE A 521 -4.68 13.09 -6.90
CA PHE A 521 -4.41 12.16 -8.02
C PHE A 521 -3.53 10.96 -7.61
N PRO A 522 -2.28 11.12 -7.11
CA PRO A 522 -1.47 9.95 -6.73
C PRO A 522 -2.08 9.09 -5.60
N VAL A 523 -3.01 9.62 -4.82
CA VAL A 523 -3.77 8.90 -3.78
C VAL A 523 -5.01 8.20 -4.36
N ILE A 524 -5.70 8.81 -5.32
CA ILE A 524 -6.87 8.26 -6.02
C ILE A 524 -6.46 7.14 -6.98
N LEU A 525 -5.30 7.25 -7.62
CA LEU A 525 -4.72 6.27 -8.53
C LEU A 525 -4.71 4.85 -7.93
N PHE A 526 -4.37 4.70 -6.64
CA PHE A 526 -4.42 3.40 -5.94
C PHE A 526 -5.81 2.78 -5.92
N PHE A 527 -6.85 3.57 -5.67
CA PHE A 527 -8.23 3.09 -5.71
C PHE A 527 -8.67 2.75 -7.14
N CYS A 528 -8.19 3.50 -8.14
CA CYS A 528 -8.45 3.21 -9.55
C CYS A 528 -7.77 1.92 -10.02
N ASP A 529 -6.49 1.71 -9.67
CA ASP A 529 -5.75 0.48 -9.95
C ASP A 529 -6.42 -0.74 -9.31
N ASN A 530 -6.92 -0.61 -8.08
CA ASN A 530 -7.68 -1.67 -7.43
C ASN A 530 -9.02 -1.95 -8.14
N ILE A 531 -9.76 -0.92 -8.57
CA ILE A 531 -11.02 -1.10 -9.32
C ILE A 531 -10.79 -1.83 -10.64
N ILE A 532 -9.83 -1.39 -11.46
CA ILE A 532 -9.50 -2.05 -12.73
C ILE A 532 -8.90 -3.44 -12.47
N GLY A 533 -8.05 -3.59 -11.45
CA GLY A 533 -7.47 -4.87 -11.03
C GLY A 533 -8.52 -5.91 -10.64
N ILE A 534 -9.56 -5.53 -9.89
CA ILE A 534 -10.70 -6.40 -9.54
C ILE A 534 -11.43 -6.85 -10.81
N ILE A 535 -11.71 -5.94 -11.74
CA ILE A 535 -12.34 -6.29 -13.03
C ILE A 535 -11.46 -7.27 -13.81
N MET A 536 -10.14 -7.03 -13.88
CA MET A 536 -9.19 -7.91 -14.56
C MET A 536 -9.05 -9.28 -13.91
N GLN A 537 -9.16 -9.39 -12.58
CA GLN A 537 -9.22 -10.68 -11.87
C GLN A 537 -10.51 -11.45 -12.15
N LEU A 538 -11.66 -10.75 -12.21
CA LEU A 538 -12.97 -11.34 -12.49
C LEU A 538 -13.09 -11.85 -13.93
N VAL A 539 -12.83 -11.01 -14.93
CA VAL A 539 -13.10 -11.31 -16.36
C VAL A 539 -11.86 -11.36 -17.26
N GLY A 540 -10.74 -10.76 -16.86
CA GLY A 540 -9.49 -10.78 -17.63
C GLY A 540 -8.87 -12.18 -17.75
N PRO A 541 -7.85 -12.37 -18.59
CA PRO A 541 -7.20 -13.67 -18.78
C PRO A 541 -6.46 -14.15 -17.52
N VAL A 542 -6.20 -15.47 -17.43
CA VAL A 542 -5.37 -16.10 -16.38
C VAL A 542 -4.31 -17.06 -16.93
N ASN A 543 -4.22 -17.20 -18.26
CA ASN A 543 -3.29 -18.13 -18.92
C ASN A 543 -1.83 -17.67 -18.80
N GLN A 544 -1.60 -16.35 -18.67
CA GLN A 544 -0.30 -15.72 -18.49
C GLN A 544 0.43 -16.18 -17.21
N LEU A 545 -0.31 -16.56 -16.15
CA LEU A 545 0.26 -17.19 -14.95
C LEU A 545 0.95 -18.54 -15.21
N HIS A 546 0.67 -19.17 -16.36
CA HIS A 546 1.20 -20.48 -16.76
C HIS A 546 2.19 -20.35 -17.94
N GLN A 547 2.73 -19.16 -18.16
CA GLN A 547 3.62 -18.81 -19.27
C GLN A 547 4.81 -18.01 -18.75
N ASN A 548 5.84 -17.84 -19.59
CA ASN A 548 6.99 -16.99 -19.27
C ASN A 548 6.91 -15.71 -20.11
N SER A 549 7.22 -14.59 -19.49
CA SER A 549 7.29 -13.26 -20.11
C SER A 549 8.62 -12.60 -19.74
N LEU A 550 8.85 -11.36 -20.18
CA LEU A 550 10.03 -10.58 -19.81
C LEU A 550 10.25 -10.51 -18.29
N TYR A 551 9.20 -10.19 -17.53
CA TYR A 551 9.25 -9.99 -16.07
C TYR A 551 8.75 -11.18 -15.24
N PHE A 552 8.23 -12.26 -15.85
CA PHE A 552 7.60 -13.38 -15.13
C PHE A 552 8.08 -14.76 -15.61
N SER A 553 8.33 -15.66 -14.66
CA SER A 553 8.62 -17.09 -14.90
C SER A 553 7.58 -17.98 -14.22
N GLY A 554 6.55 -18.38 -14.96
CA GLY A 554 5.55 -19.38 -14.56
C GLY A 554 5.98 -20.83 -14.78
N LYS A 555 7.02 -21.06 -15.59
CA LYS A 555 7.60 -22.37 -15.91
C LYS A 555 9.11 -22.35 -15.66
N PRO A 556 9.68 -23.45 -15.15
CA PRO A 556 11.13 -23.56 -14.99
C PRO A 556 11.80 -23.53 -16.37
N PRO A 557 13.04 -23.02 -16.49
CA PRO A 557 13.76 -23.03 -17.74
C PRO A 557 14.08 -24.47 -18.18
N VAL A 558 14.27 -24.67 -19.48
CA VAL A 558 14.79 -25.96 -19.97
C VAL A 558 16.28 -26.02 -19.61
N ARG A 559 16.66 -27.02 -18.83
CA ARG A 559 18.03 -27.33 -18.37
C ARG A 559 18.92 -27.76 -19.56
N LYS A 560 19.27 -26.80 -20.44
CA LYS A 560 20.06 -26.96 -21.68
C LYS A 560 21.57 -26.75 -21.46
N LEU A 561 22.09 -26.95 -20.26
CA LEU A 561 23.47 -26.61 -19.91
C LEU A 561 24.44 -27.73 -20.28
N THR A 562 25.31 -27.43 -21.26
CA THR A 562 26.51 -28.19 -21.63
C THR A 562 27.79 -27.37 -21.40
N ALA A 563 27.71 -26.39 -20.50
CA ALA A 563 28.77 -25.44 -20.14
C ALA A 563 28.96 -25.41 -18.62
N ASP A 564 30.07 -24.86 -18.16
CA ASP A 564 30.39 -24.76 -16.74
C ASP A 564 29.31 -23.99 -15.97
N LEU A 565 28.89 -24.56 -14.84
CA LEU A 565 27.82 -24.01 -14.00
C LEU A 565 28.36 -22.85 -13.13
N PRO A 566 27.68 -21.69 -13.10
CA PRO A 566 28.19 -20.51 -12.40
C PRO A 566 28.30 -20.73 -10.88
N HIS A 567 29.30 -20.13 -10.24
CA HIS A 567 29.43 -20.19 -8.78
C HIS A 567 28.31 -19.39 -8.10
N ILE A 568 27.59 -20.03 -7.17
CA ILE A 568 26.52 -19.39 -6.40
C ILE A 568 26.96 -19.19 -4.94
N THR A 569 27.05 -17.93 -4.51
CA THR A 569 27.26 -17.59 -3.10
C THR A 569 25.91 -17.41 -2.42
N ILE A 570 25.59 -18.25 -1.42
CA ILE A 570 24.41 -18.07 -0.58
C ILE A 570 24.76 -17.04 0.51
N GLN A 571 24.27 -15.81 0.36
CA GLN A 571 24.51 -14.73 1.31
C GLN A 571 23.35 -14.65 2.32
N MET A 572 23.68 -14.78 3.61
CA MET A 572 22.71 -14.77 4.71
C MET A 572 23.12 -13.71 5.76
N PRO A 573 22.37 -12.60 5.90
CA PRO A 573 22.60 -11.63 6.97
C PRO A 573 21.95 -12.12 8.27
N VAL A 574 22.70 -12.03 9.36
CA VAL A 574 22.32 -12.55 10.68
C VAL A 574 22.65 -11.53 11.78
N TYR A 575 21.81 -11.47 12.80
CA TYR A 575 22.01 -10.66 14.00
C TYR A 575 21.91 -11.51 15.28
N LYS A 576 20.75 -11.62 15.91
CA LYS A 576 20.55 -12.27 17.23
C LYS A 576 19.73 -13.55 17.17
N GLU A 577 19.51 -14.09 15.99
CA GLU A 577 18.73 -15.29 15.75
C GLU A 577 19.38 -16.53 16.38
N SER A 578 18.53 -17.41 16.91
CA SER A 578 18.96 -18.60 17.66
C SER A 578 19.69 -19.59 16.76
N LEU A 579 20.80 -20.14 17.26
CA LEU A 579 21.60 -21.11 16.49
C LEU A 579 20.78 -22.39 16.18
N HIS A 580 20.08 -22.92 17.19
CA HIS A 580 19.33 -24.17 17.06
C HIS A 580 17.95 -24.02 16.42
N GLY A 581 17.20 -22.95 16.74
CA GLY A 581 15.84 -22.75 16.22
C GLY A 581 15.84 -22.22 14.78
N VAL A 582 16.70 -21.24 14.50
CA VAL A 582 16.72 -20.53 13.21
C VAL A 582 17.85 -21.03 12.31
N LEU A 583 19.11 -20.84 12.68
CA LEU A 583 20.24 -21.00 11.74
C LEU A 583 20.52 -22.43 11.30
N MET A 584 20.50 -23.39 12.23
CA MET A 584 20.76 -24.80 11.93
C MET A 584 19.83 -25.35 10.83
N PRO A 585 18.49 -25.32 10.98
CA PRO A 585 17.59 -25.82 9.94
C PRO A 585 17.67 -25.00 8.63
N THR A 586 17.99 -23.70 8.66
CA THR A 586 18.25 -22.91 7.44
C THR A 586 19.48 -23.43 6.70
N ILE A 587 20.61 -23.57 7.37
CA ILE A 587 21.86 -24.07 6.77
C ILE A 587 21.73 -25.53 6.33
N GLU A 588 20.98 -26.37 7.05
CA GLU A 588 20.67 -27.74 6.63
C GLU A 588 19.75 -27.80 5.39
N SER A 589 18.81 -26.85 5.24
CA SER A 589 18.01 -26.71 4.00
C SER A 589 18.89 -26.30 2.83
N VAL A 590 19.74 -25.29 3.03
CA VAL A 590 20.65 -24.75 2.00
C VAL A 590 21.67 -25.80 1.56
N LYS A 591 22.29 -26.55 2.49
CA LYS A 591 23.27 -27.60 2.15
C LYS A 591 22.69 -28.70 1.27
N LYS A 592 21.40 -29.06 1.44
CA LYS A 592 20.72 -30.02 0.53
C LYS A 592 20.61 -29.47 -0.90
N ALA A 593 20.35 -28.17 -1.04
CA ALA A 593 20.31 -27.51 -2.34
C ALA A 593 21.70 -27.41 -2.99
N ILE A 594 22.73 -27.05 -2.19
CA ILE A 594 24.13 -27.02 -2.62
C ILE A 594 24.56 -28.40 -3.15
N THR A 595 24.38 -29.47 -2.38
CA THR A 595 24.77 -30.82 -2.82
C THR A 595 24.03 -31.28 -4.08
N THR A 596 22.78 -30.87 -4.27
CA THR A 596 22.03 -31.16 -5.51
C THR A 596 22.64 -30.46 -6.73
N TYR A 597 23.17 -29.24 -6.56
CA TYR A 597 23.85 -28.47 -7.60
C TYR A 597 25.29 -28.96 -7.86
N GLU A 598 26.02 -29.34 -6.80
CA GLU A 598 27.37 -29.93 -6.89
C GLU A 598 27.35 -31.27 -7.65
N LEU A 599 26.33 -32.11 -7.41
CA LEU A 599 26.11 -33.36 -8.15
C LEU A 599 25.85 -33.17 -9.66
N GLN A 600 25.67 -31.93 -10.12
CA GLN A 600 25.46 -31.56 -11.52
C GLN A 600 26.69 -30.85 -12.13
N GLY A 601 27.78 -30.71 -11.38
CA GLY A 601 29.00 -29.99 -11.79
C GLY A 601 29.00 -28.51 -11.38
N GLY A 602 28.01 -28.05 -10.61
CA GLY A 602 27.98 -26.70 -10.06
C GLY A 602 28.89 -26.55 -8.85
N THR A 603 29.15 -25.30 -8.45
CA THR A 603 29.83 -25.00 -7.19
C THR A 603 29.06 -23.92 -6.43
N ALA A 604 28.95 -24.05 -5.11
CA ALA A 604 28.25 -23.07 -4.28
C ALA A 604 28.84 -23.01 -2.87
N GLY A 605 28.71 -21.86 -2.20
CA GLY A 605 29.26 -21.62 -0.87
C GLY A 605 28.37 -20.72 -0.02
N ILE A 606 28.36 -20.93 1.30
CA ILE A 606 27.55 -20.13 2.24
C ILE A 606 28.42 -19.05 2.90
N VAL A 607 28.00 -17.79 2.80
CA VAL A 607 28.65 -16.63 3.44
C VAL A 607 27.66 -15.92 4.36
N VAL A 608 27.98 -15.90 5.66
CA VAL A 608 27.13 -15.31 6.71
C VAL A 608 27.68 -13.96 7.16
N SER A 609 26.87 -12.92 6.99
CA SER A 609 27.17 -11.59 7.53
C SER A 609 26.69 -11.52 8.99
N GLU A 610 27.60 -11.62 9.95
CA GLU A 610 27.32 -11.84 11.38
C GLU A 610 27.43 -10.54 12.22
N ASP A 611 26.32 -9.81 12.34
CA ASP A 611 26.25 -8.55 13.12
C ASP A 611 26.02 -8.79 14.63
N GLY A 612 25.78 -10.04 15.06
CA GLY A 612 25.55 -10.36 16.47
C GLY A 612 26.65 -11.18 17.14
N MET A 613 27.52 -11.86 16.38
CA MET A 613 28.64 -12.65 16.91
C MET A 613 29.42 -11.94 18.03
N LEU A 614 29.78 -10.66 17.89
CA LEU A 614 30.55 -9.93 18.91
C LEU A 614 29.70 -9.33 20.05
N LEU A 615 28.38 -9.55 20.03
CA LEU A 615 27.41 -9.16 21.06
C LEU A 615 26.95 -10.34 21.95
N MET A 616 27.36 -11.56 21.60
CA MET A 616 27.03 -12.81 22.31
C MET A 616 28.10 -13.17 23.35
N ASP A 617 27.74 -14.00 24.32
CA ASP A 617 28.70 -14.49 25.32
C ASP A 617 29.78 -15.38 24.68
N LYS A 618 31.00 -15.36 25.23
CA LYS A 618 32.16 -16.07 24.65
C LYS A 618 31.94 -17.58 24.46
N GLN A 619 31.08 -18.21 25.28
CA GLN A 619 30.72 -19.61 25.12
C GLN A 619 29.83 -19.82 23.89
N GLU A 620 28.77 -19.03 23.73
CA GLU A 620 27.88 -19.05 22.57
C GLU A 620 28.65 -18.73 21.28
N GLN A 621 29.53 -17.71 21.29
CA GLN A 621 30.43 -17.41 20.18
C GLN A 621 31.25 -18.61 19.74
N ASN A 622 31.84 -19.35 20.69
CA ASN A 622 32.67 -20.50 20.38
C ASN A 622 31.85 -21.66 19.80
N ILE A 623 30.63 -21.89 20.30
CA ILE A 623 29.71 -22.90 19.75
C ILE A 623 29.30 -22.52 18.31
N ARG A 624 28.94 -21.26 18.08
CA ARG A 624 28.52 -20.72 16.77
C ARG A 624 29.66 -20.77 15.73
N LYS A 625 30.88 -20.38 16.13
CA LYS A 625 32.10 -20.49 15.28
C LYS A 625 32.45 -21.95 14.96
N GLN A 626 32.38 -22.85 15.94
CA GLN A 626 32.57 -24.30 15.71
C GLN A 626 31.49 -24.89 14.78
N PHE A 627 30.24 -24.42 14.87
CA PHE A 627 29.17 -24.86 13.98
C PHE A 627 29.43 -24.43 12.53
N TYR A 628 29.83 -23.18 12.28
CA TYR A 628 30.18 -22.72 10.94
C TYR A 628 31.39 -23.49 10.36
N GLU A 629 32.43 -23.67 11.16
CA GLU A 629 33.63 -24.43 10.77
C GLU A 629 33.33 -25.90 10.42
N ARG A 630 32.50 -26.59 11.21
CA ARG A 630 32.04 -27.96 10.91
C ARG A 630 31.15 -28.07 9.66
N ASN A 631 30.62 -26.96 9.16
CA ASN A 631 29.73 -26.92 7.99
C ASN A 631 30.37 -26.25 6.76
N ASN A 632 31.65 -25.90 6.82
CA ASN A 632 32.37 -25.14 5.80
C ASN A 632 31.67 -23.81 5.42
N VAL A 633 31.11 -23.12 6.43
CA VAL A 633 30.40 -21.85 6.27
C VAL A 633 31.37 -20.70 6.46
N GLY A 634 31.52 -19.85 5.44
CA GLY A 634 32.22 -18.58 5.56
C GLY A 634 31.42 -17.60 6.41
N TRP A 635 32.08 -16.81 7.25
CA TRP A 635 31.41 -15.78 8.04
C TRP A 635 32.27 -14.54 8.24
N VAL A 636 31.63 -13.38 8.30
CA VAL A 636 32.26 -12.07 8.59
C VAL A 636 31.51 -11.40 9.72
N ALA A 637 32.20 -11.09 10.81
CA ALA A 637 31.68 -10.39 11.98
C ALA A 637 32.35 -9.02 12.16
N ARG A 638 31.52 -7.99 12.37
CA ARG A 638 31.93 -6.59 12.54
C ARG A 638 31.85 -6.14 14.01
N PRO A 639 32.55 -5.05 14.39
CA PRO A 639 32.56 -4.56 15.78
C PRO A 639 31.19 -4.04 16.23
N ALA A 640 30.96 -4.00 17.54
CA ALA A 640 29.76 -3.37 18.08
C ALA A 640 29.77 -1.85 17.85
N HIS A 641 28.60 -1.26 17.60
CA HIS A 641 28.48 0.20 17.42
C HIS A 641 28.97 0.95 18.66
N GLY A 642 29.93 1.87 18.48
CA GLY A 642 30.58 2.64 19.54
C GLY A 642 31.81 1.95 20.16
N GLN A 643 32.14 0.71 19.79
CA GLN A 643 33.26 -0.05 20.34
C GLN A 643 34.57 0.30 19.64
N GLU A 644 35.60 0.68 20.41
CA GLU A 644 36.93 1.14 19.91
C GLU A 644 36.88 2.22 18.80
N GLY A 645 35.78 2.98 18.72
CA GLY A 645 35.57 4.02 17.71
C GLY A 645 34.77 3.57 16.48
N TYR A 646 34.37 2.29 16.38
CA TYR A 646 33.56 1.80 15.26
C TYR A 646 32.13 2.38 15.28
N LEU A 647 31.90 3.40 14.45
CA LEU A 647 30.57 3.96 14.22
C LEU A 647 29.87 3.18 13.10
N ARG A 648 29.08 2.15 13.48
CA ARG A 648 28.19 1.45 12.53
C ARG A 648 27.28 2.46 11.85
N LYS A 649 27.36 2.54 10.52
CA LYS A 649 26.55 3.41 9.67
C LYS A 649 25.13 2.85 9.47
N GLY A 650 24.30 3.69 8.86
CA GLY A 650 22.92 3.37 8.46
C GLY A 650 21.87 3.31 9.57
N ARG A 651 20.63 3.64 9.19
CA ARG A 651 19.44 3.51 10.04
C ARG A 651 19.13 2.05 10.32
N PHE A 652 19.14 1.24 9.26
CA PHE A 652 18.88 -0.19 9.31
C PHE A 652 20.17 -1.00 9.30
N LYS A 653 20.15 -2.19 9.92
CA LYS A 653 21.37 -2.96 10.19
C LYS A 653 21.84 -3.81 9.00
N LYS A 654 20.90 -4.34 8.21
CA LYS A 654 21.11 -5.32 7.14
C LYS A 654 21.99 -4.76 6.02
N ALA A 655 21.58 -3.69 5.33
CA ALA A 655 22.39 -2.96 4.33
C ALA A 655 23.86 -2.75 4.76
N SER A 656 24.09 -2.21 5.95
CA SER A 656 25.44 -1.91 6.46
C SER A 656 26.25 -3.18 6.78
N ASN A 657 25.59 -4.26 7.21
CA ASN A 657 26.22 -5.56 7.49
C ASN A 657 26.65 -6.27 6.19
N LEU A 658 25.76 -6.25 5.20
CA LEU A 658 26.02 -6.73 3.85
C LEU A 658 27.17 -5.96 3.21
N ASN A 659 27.15 -4.62 3.25
CA ASN A 659 28.27 -3.79 2.76
C ASN A 659 29.58 -4.13 3.44
N PHE A 660 29.63 -4.29 4.78
CA PHE A 660 30.86 -4.68 5.48
C PHE A 660 31.43 -6.02 4.99
N THR A 661 30.55 -6.96 4.66
CA THR A 661 30.93 -8.27 4.09
C THR A 661 31.43 -8.15 2.65
N CYS A 662 30.67 -7.45 1.79
CA CYS A 662 31.06 -7.22 0.39
C CYS A 662 32.39 -6.44 0.29
N HIS A 663 32.61 -5.44 1.16
CA HIS A 663 33.87 -4.71 1.23
C HIS A 663 35.06 -5.62 1.56
N LEU A 664 34.92 -6.54 2.52
CA LEU A 664 35.99 -7.47 2.86
C LEU A 664 36.25 -8.44 1.70
N SER A 665 35.20 -8.96 1.04
CA SER A 665 35.33 -9.81 -0.15
C SER A 665 36.08 -9.11 -1.28
N MET A 666 35.63 -7.92 -1.69
CA MET A 666 36.24 -7.15 -2.77
C MET A 666 37.68 -6.74 -2.46
N ALA A 667 37.98 -6.38 -1.21
CA ALA A 667 39.35 -6.05 -0.80
C ALA A 667 40.28 -7.27 -0.83
N VAL A 668 39.78 -8.46 -0.47
CA VAL A 668 40.55 -9.71 -0.56
C VAL A 668 40.74 -10.13 -2.01
N GLU A 669 39.72 -10.04 -2.85
CA GLU A 669 39.82 -10.32 -4.29
C GLU A 669 40.79 -9.36 -5.00
N GLU A 670 40.72 -8.05 -4.72
CA GLU A 670 41.66 -7.04 -5.22
C GLU A 670 43.10 -7.32 -4.74
N MET A 671 43.28 -7.75 -3.49
CA MET A 671 44.60 -8.08 -2.94
C MET A 671 45.16 -9.37 -3.55
N MET A 672 44.36 -10.44 -3.67
CA MET A 672 44.76 -11.67 -4.36
C MET A 672 45.15 -11.39 -5.81
N SER A 673 44.40 -10.54 -6.51
CA SER A 673 44.72 -10.16 -7.90
C SER A 673 46.04 -9.38 -8.04
N LYS A 674 46.51 -8.71 -6.98
CA LYS A 674 47.80 -7.99 -6.95
C LYS A 674 48.96 -8.83 -6.40
N ALA A 675 48.66 -9.79 -5.52
CA ALA A 675 49.64 -10.61 -4.81
C ALA A 675 49.80 -12.03 -5.39
N ARG A 676 48.99 -12.45 -6.37
CA ARG A 676 49.18 -13.74 -7.05
C ARG A 676 50.54 -13.73 -7.80
N PRO A 677 51.45 -14.69 -7.51
CA PRO A 677 52.69 -14.86 -8.27
C PRO A 677 52.46 -15.00 -9.78
N THR A 678 53.32 -14.36 -10.57
CA THR A 678 53.27 -14.42 -12.04
C THR A 678 54.47 -15.15 -12.64
N THR A 679 55.54 -15.28 -11.88
CA THR A 679 56.80 -15.96 -12.22
C THR A 679 57.17 -17.03 -11.19
N LEU A 680 57.95 -18.04 -11.62
CA LEU A 680 58.38 -19.12 -10.72
C LEU A 680 59.18 -18.60 -9.51
N ALA A 681 59.97 -17.53 -9.68
CA ALA A 681 60.71 -16.91 -8.59
C ALA A 681 59.81 -16.19 -7.56
N GLU A 682 58.65 -15.67 -7.98
CA GLU A 682 57.64 -15.15 -7.05
C GLU A 682 56.92 -16.28 -6.31
N LEU A 683 56.70 -17.44 -6.95
CA LEU A 683 56.09 -18.61 -6.33
C LEU A 683 57.02 -19.25 -5.27
N GLU A 684 58.31 -19.46 -5.60
CA GLU A 684 59.31 -19.91 -4.63
C GLU A 684 59.42 -18.97 -3.43
N ARG A 685 59.27 -17.65 -3.66
CA ARG A 685 59.23 -16.64 -2.59
C ARG A 685 57.95 -16.73 -1.78
N PHE A 686 56.78 -16.91 -2.39
CA PHE A 686 55.50 -17.13 -1.69
C PHE A 686 55.52 -18.40 -0.82
N HIS A 687 56.17 -19.48 -1.28
CA HIS A 687 56.35 -20.71 -0.50
C HIS A 687 57.34 -20.58 0.67
N SER A 688 58.20 -19.56 0.69
CA SER A 688 59.26 -19.39 1.70
C SER A 688 59.08 -18.17 2.62
N ASP A 689 58.29 -17.17 2.23
CA ASP A 689 57.97 -15.97 3.00
C ASP A 689 56.53 -16.04 3.56
N PRO A 690 56.34 -16.32 4.86
CA PRO A 690 55.00 -16.37 5.46
C PRO A 690 54.33 -14.98 5.60
N GLU A 691 55.05 -13.89 5.30
CA GLU A 691 54.53 -12.52 5.24
C GLU A 691 54.58 -11.94 3.81
N PHE A 692 54.64 -12.81 2.78
CA PHE A 692 54.75 -12.43 1.36
C PHE A 692 53.79 -11.32 0.91
N VAL A 693 52.52 -11.42 1.30
CA VAL A 693 51.48 -10.42 0.96
C VAL A 693 51.76 -9.05 1.61
N ALA A 694 52.41 -9.01 2.78
CA ALA A 694 52.84 -7.76 3.41
C ALA A 694 54.12 -7.20 2.76
N SER A 695 55.11 -8.05 2.48
CA SER A 695 56.39 -7.63 1.88
C SER A 695 56.23 -7.11 0.44
N THR A 696 55.25 -7.64 -0.30
CA THR A 696 54.84 -7.14 -1.63
C THR A 696 54.30 -5.70 -1.55
N GLU A 697 53.52 -5.37 -0.51
CA GLU A 697 52.91 -4.03 -0.40
C GLU A 697 53.86 -2.97 0.15
N GLU A 698 54.81 -3.35 1.01
CA GLU A 698 55.88 -2.43 1.43
C GLU A 698 56.79 -2.09 0.25
N SER A 699 57.08 -3.07 -0.62
CA SER A 699 57.76 -2.85 -1.90
C SER A 699 56.98 -1.87 -2.80
N ALA A 700 55.65 -2.03 -2.91
CA ALA A 700 54.78 -1.15 -3.70
C ALA A 700 54.74 0.29 -3.16
N ARG A 701 54.84 0.49 -1.84
CA ARG A 701 54.92 1.83 -1.23
C ARG A 701 56.27 2.50 -1.47
N VAL A 702 57.38 1.76 -1.31
CA VAL A 702 58.73 2.28 -1.55
C VAL A 702 58.92 2.70 -3.01
N SER A 703 58.38 1.94 -3.98
CA SER A 703 58.40 2.33 -5.39
C SER A 703 57.55 3.58 -5.71
N GLY A 704 56.62 3.96 -4.83
CA GLY A 704 55.78 5.16 -5.01
C GLY A 704 56.49 6.48 -4.66
N GLU A 705 57.57 6.47 -3.89
CA GLU A 705 58.28 7.68 -3.45
C GLU A 705 59.63 7.92 -4.15
N GLN A 706 60.10 7.02 -5.04
CA GLN A 706 61.41 7.15 -5.70
C GLN A 706 61.33 7.27 -7.23
N VAL A 707 60.98 8.47 -7.71
CA VAL A 707 61.18 8.88 -9.12
C VAL A 707 62.03 10.16 -9.18
N ALA A 708 63.27 10.09 -8.68
CA ALA A 708 64.23 11.22 -8.75
C ALA A 708 65.71 10.83 -8.53
N SER A 709 66.31 10.05 -9.45
CA SER A 709 67.71 10.25 -9.92
C SER A 709 68.15 9.13 -10.86
N ILE A 710 68.55 9.50 -12.08
CA ILE A 710 69.38 8.65 -12.95
C ILE A 710 70.80 9.15 -12.76
N GLU A 711 71.74 8.27 -12.40
CA GLU A 711 73.09 8.25 -13.00
C GLU A 711 73.91 7.01 -12.61
N ASN A 712 74.65 6.50 -13.60
CA ASN A 712 75.92 5.79 -13.47
C ASN A 712 76.01 4.57 -12.52
N LYS A 713 75.88 3.37 -13.12
CA LYS A 713 77.09 2.61 -13.48
C LYS A 713 76.87 1.46 -14.48
N GLU A 714 77.72 1.44 -15.50
CA GLU A 714 78.06 0.23 -16.25
C GLU A 714 78.93 -0.72 -15.38
N GLN A 715 79.21 -1.92 -15.89
CA GLN A 715 80.06 -2.98 -15.29
C GLN A 715 79.45 -3.84 -14.16
N VAL A 716 78.52 -4.75 -14.51
CA VAL A 716 78.65 -6.19 -14.17
C VAL A 716 78.01 -7.04 -15.29
N ASP A 717 78.66 -7.11 -16.46
CA ASP A 717 78.23 -8.00 -17.54
C ASP A 717 79.06 -9.30 -17.57
N GLN A 718 78.41 -10.40 -18.01
CA GLN A 718 78.91 -11.79 -18.19
C GLN A 718 78.61 -12.85 -17.11
N GLN A 719 78.01 -12.52 -15.95
CA GLN A 719 77.37 -13.54 -15.09
C GLN A 719 75.83 -13.42 -15.02
N ALA A 720 75.25 -12.26 -15.35
CA ALA A 720 73.81 -12.03 -15.29
C ALA A 720 72.98 -12.80 -16.34
N GLN A 721 73.58 -13.21 -17.46
CA GLN A 721 72.84 -13.81 -18.60
C GLN A 721 72.36 -15.26 -18.37
N SER A 722 72.86 -15.96 -17.34
CA SER A 722 72.42 -17.33 -16.99
C SER A 722 71.45 -17.40 -15.81
N GLN A 723 71.29 -16.33 -15.02
CA GLN A 723 70.32 -16.24 -13.93
C GLN A 723 69.04 -15.46 -14.31
N SER A 724 69.14 -14.53 -15.28
CA SER A 724 67.99 -13.76 -15.78
C SER A 724 66.97 -14.60 -16.56
N GLN A 725 67.40 -15.71 -17.18
CA GLN A 725 66.52 -16.61 -17.93
C GLN A 725 65.59 -17.45 -17.03
N SER A 726 66.05 -17.87 -15.85
CA SER A 726 65.22 -18.62 -14.89
C SER A 726 64.27 -17.72 -14.10
N GLN A 727 64.70 -16.50 -13.74
CA GLN A 727 63.86 -15.54 -13.01
C GLN A 727 62.67 -15.00 -13.84
N SER A 728 62.73 -15.11 -15.17
CA SER A 728 61.71 -14.56 -16.09
C SER A 728 60.71 -15.61 -16.62
N GLN A 729 60.76 -16.86 -16.16
CA GLN A 729 59.75 -17.86 -16.53
C GLN A 729 58.41 -17.53 -15.87
N ARG A 730 57.40 -17.26 -16.70
CA ARG A 730 56.00 -17.17 -16.27
C ARG A 730 55.50 -18.50 -15.73
N LEU A 731 54.63 -18.45 -14.72
CA LEU A 731 53.90 -19.61 -14.22
C LEU A 731 53.09 -20.29 -15.35
N GLY A 732 53.14 -21.62 -15.38
CA GLY A 732 52.17 -22.45 -16.09
C GLY A 732 50.88 -22.64 -15.28
N SER A 733 49.91 -23.32 -15.87
CA SER A 733 48.68 -23.75 -15.17
C SER A 733 48.95 -24.75 -14.05
N ASP A 734 49.95 -25.62 -14.26
CA ASP A 734 50.20 -26.81 -13.45
C ASP A 734 51.11 -26.51 -12.24
N ASP A 735 51.70 -25.31 -12.19
CA ASP A 735 52.58 -24.82 -11.12
C ASP A 735 51.80 -24.23 -9.93
N TRP A 736 50.51 -23.93 -10.07
CA TRP A 736 49.66 -23.30 -9.05
C TRP A 736 48.59 -24.28 -8.55
N SER A 737 48.68 -24.70 -7.29
CA SER A 737 47.72 -25.65 -6.71
C SER A 737 46.58 -24.99 -5.95
N ASP A 738 45.50 -25.74 -5.71
CA ASP A 738 44.39 -25.32 -4.83
C ASP A 738 44.85 -24.99 -3.40
N ALA A 739 45.98 -25.57 -2.96
CA ALA A 739 46.58 -25.27 -1.66
C ALA A 739 47.24 -23.88 -1.65
N ASP A 740 47.89 -23.50 -2.76
CA ASP A 740 48.50 -22.17 -2.94
C ASP A 740 47.42 -21.09 -3.06
N GLU A 741 46.35 -21.38 -3.81
CA GLU A 741 45.15 -20.54 -3.89
C GLU A 741 44.52 -20.31 -2.51
N THR A 742 44.42 -21.37 -1.70
CA THR A 742 43.85 -21.33 -0.35
C THR A 742 44.75 -20.57 0.63
N GLU A 743 46.07 -20.74 0.55
CA GLU A 743 47.04 -20.07 1.41
C GLU A 743 47.20 -18.59 1.06
N LEU A 744 47.21 -18.24 -0.23
CA LEU A 744 47.18 -16.85 -0.70
C LEU A 744 45.90 -16.16 -0.21
N TYR A 745 44.76 -16.83 -0.37
CA TYR A 745 43.48 -16.35 0.16
C TYR A 745 43.53 -16.12 1.68
N ARG A 746 44.13 -17.04 2.45
CA ARG A 746 44.29 -16.91 3.91
C ARG A 746 45.13 -15.69 4.27
N GLN A 747 46.30 -15.52 3.66
CA GLN A 747 47.19 -14.38 3.90
C GLN A 747 46.52 -13.05 3.53
N CYS A 748 45.82 -12.98 2.38
CA CYS A 748 45.06 -11.81 1.98
C CYS A 748 43.90 -11.50 2.93
N LEU A 749 43.14 -12.50 3.40
CA LEU A 749 42.05 -12.32 4.36
C LEU A 749 42.55 -11.73 5.69
N GLU A 750 43.64 -12.26 6.24
CA GLU A 750 44.25 -11.76 7.47
C GLU A 750 44.78 -10.32 7.30
N ALA A 751 45.45 -10.04 6.18
CA ALA A 751 45.95 -8.70 5.86
C ALA A 751 44.82 -7.67 5.63
N CYS A 752 43.70 -8.06 5.02
CA CYS A 752 42.52 -7.20 4.84
C CYS A 752 41.78 -6.94 6.17
N LEU A 753 41.56 -7.98 6.99
CA LEU A 753 40.91 -7.85 8.31
C LEU A 753 41.65 -6.85 9.21
N ALA A 754 42.98 -6.96 9.28
CA ALA A 754 43.84 -6.08 10.08
C ALA A 754 43.70 -4.59 9.70
N ARG A 755 43.37 -4.29 8.43
CA ARG A 755 43.18 -2.93 7.92
C ARG A 755 41.76 -2.41 8.11
N MET A 756 40.75 -3.27 8.00
CA MET A 756 39.35 -2.86 8.13
C MET A 756 39.01 -2.42 9.55
N HIS A 757 39.26 -3.28 10.54
CA HIS A 757 39.15 -2.91 11.95
C HIS A 757 39.80 -3.97 12.85
N ARG A 758 40.52 -3.53 13.89
CA ARG A 758 41.20 -4.41 14.87
C ARG A 758 40.30 -5.47 15.53
N LEU A 759 39.01 -5.15 15.69
CA LEU A 759 38.01 -6.05 16.29
C LEU A 759 37.19 -6.86 15.26
N ALA A 760 37.38 -6.65 13.96
CA ALA A 760 36.72 -7.45 12.93
C ALA A 760 37.24 -8.90 12.96
N GLN A 761 36.38 -9.86 12.65
CA GLN A 761 36.72 -11.29 12.59
C GLN A 761 36.05 -11.91 11.37
N ALA A 762 36.78 -12.71 10.59
CA ALA A 762 36.20 -13.56 9.55
C ALA A 762 36.93 -14.89 9.48
N LYS A 763 36.28 -15.92 8.94
CA LYS A 763 36.88 -17.25 8.68
C LYS A 763 36.08 -17.98 7.60
N GLY A 764 36.73 -18.93 6.90
CA GLY A 764 36.17 -19.66 5.76
C GLY A 764 36.30 -18.85 4.46
N ASN A 765 35.86 -19.41 3.34
CA ASN A 765 35.81 -18.67 2.07
C ASN A 765 34.66 -17.66 2.10
N ILE A 766 34.98 -16.38 1.90
CA ILE A 766 34.01 -15.28 1.83
C ILE A 766 33.91 -14.63 0.44
N ARG A 767 34.64 -15.14 -0.57
CA ARG A 767 34.60 -14.63 -1.95
C ARG A 767 33.20 -14.76 -2.53
N ILE A 768 32.82 -13.82 -3.39
CA ILE A 768 31.48 -13.75 -3.98
C ILE A 768 31.52 -14.22 -5.45
N GLY A 769 30.69 -15.21 -5.78
CA GLY A 769 30.54 -15.76 -7.12
C GLY A 769 29.80 -14.84 -8.09
N GLN A 770 29.59 -15.35 -9.31
CA GLN A 770 28.82 -14.64 -10.35
C GLN A 770 27.36 -14.39 -9.93
N LEU A 771 26.78 -15.32 -9.16
CA LEU A 771 25.42 -15.25 -8.67
C LEU A 771 25.39 -15.27 -7.13
N ILE A 772 24.51 -14.49 -6.54
CA ILE A 772 24.24 -14.47 -5.10
C ILE A 772 22.82 -14.96 -4.84
N LEU A 773 22.64 -16.01 -4.05
CA LEU A 773 21.35 -16.33 -3.45
C LEU A 773 21.22 -15.57 -2.13
N MET A 774 20.44 -14.49 -2.13
CA MET A 774 20.12 -13.73 -0.92
C MET A 774 18.96 -14.38 -0.18
N ILE A 775 19.17 -14.78 1.07
CA ILE A 775 18.14 -15.36 1.96
C ILE A 775 18.14 -14.68 3.33
N ASP A 776 16.97 -14.63 3.97
CA ASP A 776 16.88 -14.26 5.39
C ASP A 776 17.15 -15.49 6.27
N SER A 777 17.53 -15.24 7.53
CA SER A 777 18.11 -16.24 8.44
C SER A 777 17.21 -17.42 8.78
N ASP A 778 15.89 -17.31 8.61
CA ASP A 778 14.87 -18.34 8.86
C ASP A 778 14.31 -19.01 7.59
N THR A 779 14.86 -18.70 6.41
CA THR A 779 14.39 -19.22 5.11
C THR A 779 14.49 -20.76 5.01
N ARG A 780 13.54 -21.39 4.32
CA ARG A 780 13.72 -22.74 3.73
C ARG A 780 13.81 -22.63 2.21
N VAL A 781 14.63 -23.47 1.58
CA VAL A 781 14.87 -23.44 0.13
C VAL A 781 14.58 -24.80 -0.52
N PRO A 782 14.06 -24.85 -1.77
CA PRO A 782 13.92 -26.10 -2.51
C PRO A 782 15.29 -26.74 -2.78
N GLN A 783 15.33 -28.06 -2.91
CA GLN A 783 16.60 -28.77 -3.15
C GLN A 783 17.14 -28.55 -4.58
N ASP A 784 16.27 -28.29 -5.55
CA ASP A 784 16.62 -28.13 -6.96
C ASP A 784 16.63 -26.68 -7.46
N CYS A 785 16.39 -25.70 -6.58
CA CYS A 785 16.24 -24.30 -6.99
C CYS A 785 17.49 -23.69 -7.62
N LEU A 786 18.68 -24.12 -7.21
CA LEU A 786 19.96 -23.55 -7.66
C LEU A 786 20.20 -23.78 -9.15
N LEU A 787 19.87 -24.97 -9.68
CA LEU A 787 20.06 -25.25 -11.11
C LEU A 787 19.10 -24.43 -11.97
N ASP A 788 17.81 -24.39 -11.60
CA ASP A 788 16.83 -23.64 -12.40
C ASP A 788 17.10 -22.13 -12.35
N ALA A 789 17.52 -21.61 -11.20
CA ALA A 789 17.97 -20.23 -11.07
C ALA A 789 19.23 -19.94 -11.93
N ALA A 790 20.27 -20.77 -11.83
CA ALA A 790 21.48 -20.63 -12.65
C ALA A 790 21.15 -20.68 -14.14
N THR A 791 20.33 -21.66 -14.56
CA THR A 791 19.87 -21.81 -15.94
C THR A 791 19.14 -20.55 -16.43
N GLU A 792 18.25 -19.97 -15.63
CA GLU A 792 17.54 -18.74 -15.98
C GLU A 792 18.48 -17.52 -16.06
N MET A 793 19.41 -17.37 -15.11
CA MET A 793 20.36 -16.25 -15.09
C MET A 793 21.39 -16.32 -16.24
N THR A 794 21.82 -17.52 -16.63
CA THR A 794 22.68 -17.71 -17.82
C THR A 794 21.91 -17.51 -19.12
N GLN A 795 20.64 -17.96 -19.21
CA GLN A 795 19.81 -17.79 -20.41
C GLN A 795 19.29 -16.35 -20.61
N CYS A 796 19.42 -15.46 -19.64
CA CYS A 796 18.92 -14.09 -19.70
C CYS A 796 19.90 -13.11 -19.01
N PRO A 797 20.96 -12.63 -19.70
CA PRO A 797 21.96 -11.73 -19.11
C PRO A 797 21.36 -10.45 -18.53
N ASP A 798 20.32 -9.90 -19.16
CA ASP A 798 19.60 -8.70 -18.72
C ASP A 798 18.97 -8.81 -17.31
N VAL A 799 18.78 -10.02 -16.77
CA VAL A 799 18.25 -10.22 -15.43
C VAL A 799 19.33 -9.90 -14.40
N GLY A 800 19.10 -8.82 -13.66
CA GLY A 800 19.90 -8.46 -12.48
C GLY A 800 19.37 -9.10 -11.19
N VAL A 801 18.05 -9.33 -11.11
CA VAL A 801 17.37 -9.96 -9.96
C VAL A 801 16.32 -10.96 -10.45
N LEU A 802 16.43 -12.21 -10.00
CA LEU A 802 15.40 -13.24 -10.09
C LEU A 802 14.81 -13.47 -8.69
N GLN A 803 13.68 -12.81 -8.41
CA GLN A 803 12.95 -12.91 -7.14
C GLN A 803 12.02 -14.12 -7.19
N HIS A 804 12.18 -15.08 -6.28
CA HIS A 804 11.26 -16.20 -6.15
C HIS A 804 10.06 -15.82 -5.27
N CYS A 805 8.90 -16.37 -5.61
CA CYS A 805 7.66 -16.25 -4.86
C CYS A 805 7.72 -17.12 -3.59
N SER A 806 7.71 -16.47 -2.42
CA SER A 806 7.79 -17.17 -1.13
C SER A 806 6.52 -17.95 -0.79
N GLY A 807 6.68 -19.16 -0.25
CA GLY A 807 5.70 -19.81 0.60
C GLY A 807 5.77 -19.29 2.04
N VAL A 808 4.85 -19.78 2.88
CA VAL A 808 4.80 -19.40 4.30
C VAL A 808 5.10 -20.62 5.16
N MET A 809 6.19 -20.55 5.91
CA MET A 809 6.48 -21.45 7.03
C MET A 809 5.69 -20.97 8.24
N LEU A 810 4.96 -21.88 8.89
CA LEU A 810 4.35 -21.64 10.20
C LEU A 810 5.27 -22.17 11.29
N VAL A 811 5.46 -21.35 12.32
CA VAL A 811 6.32 -21.60 13.49
C VAL A 811 5.47 -21.80 14.75
N SER A 812 4.25 -21.25 14.84
CA SER A 812 3.33 -21.47 15.95
C SER A 812 1.87 -21.71 15.54
N ASP A 813 1.12 -22.41 16.40
CA ASP A 813 -0.33 -22.66 16.24
C ASP A 813 -1.21 -21.43 16.59
N SER A 814 -0.76 -20.20 16.27
CA SER A 814 -1.51 -18.98 16.59
C SER A 814 -2.46 -18.55 15.46
N TYR A 815 -3.66 -18.08 15.83
CA TYR A 815 -4.61 -17.56 14.84
C TYR A 815 -4.13 -16.27 14.17
N PHE A 816 -3.30 -15.48 14.86
CA PHE A 816 -2.71 -14.27 14.29
C PHE A 816 -1.72 -14.62 13.18
N GLU A 817 -0.78 -15.52 13.45
CA GLU A 817 0.18 -16.01 12.47
C GLU A 817 -0.52 -16.68 11.28
N THR A 818 -1.58 -17.46 11.53
CA THR A 818 -2.40 -18.05 10.45
C THR A 818 -3.14 -16.99 9.62
N CYS A 819 -3.58 -15.90 10.25
CA CYS A 819 -4.21 -14.75 9.58
C CYS A 819 -3.21 -13.97 8.71
N ILE A 820 -1.98 -13.75 9.19
CA ILE A 820 -0.91 -13.14 8.39
C ILE A 820 -0.44 -14.10 7.28
N ALA A 821 -0.36 -15.41 7.53
CA ALA A 821 -0.06 -16.41 6.51
C ALA A 821 -1.09 -16.42 5.37
N PHE A 822 -2.38 -16.22 5.67
CA PHE A 822 -3.41 -15.98 4.66
C PHE A 822 -3.15 -14.68 3.88
N PHE A 823 -2.85 -13.57 4.56
CA PHE A 823 -2.54 -12.30 3.92
C PHE A 823 -1.32 -12.38 2.98
N THR A 824 -0.20 -12.97 3.42
CA THR A 824 1.01 -13.17 2.60
C THR A 824 0.70 -14.01 1.35
N ARG A 825 -0.14 -15.05 1.45
CA ARG A 825 -0.60 -15.82 0.28
C ARG A 825 -1.42 -14.97 -0.71
N LEU A 826 -2.24 -14.02 -0.24
CA LEU A 826 -2.95 -13.08 -1.11
C LEU A 826 -1.99 -12.09 -1.78
N VAL A 827 -1.03 -11.54 -1.05
CA VAL A 827 -0.01 -10.60 -1.58
C VAL A 827 0.84 -11.27 -2.66
N ASN A 828 1.37 -12.46 -2.38
CA ASN A 828 2.23 -13.18 -3.33
C ASN A 828 1.47 -13.62 -4.59
N PHE A 829 0.18 -13.98 -4.48
CA PHE A 829 -0.67 -14.19 -5.65
C PHE A 829 -0.97 -12.89 -6.42
N ALA A 830 -1.23 -11.77 -5.72
CA ALA A 830 -1.49 -10.48 -6.37
C ALA A 830 -0.27 -9.98 -7.16
N ILE A 831 0.94 -10.08 -6.59
CA ILE A 831 2.21 -9.78 -7.29
C ILE A 831 2.38 -10.72 -8.48
N SER A 832 2.17 -12.03 -8.30
CA SER A 832 2.25 -12.99 -9.41
C SER A 832 1.29 -12.64 -10.55
N PHE A 833 0.09 -12.15 -10.24
CA PHE A 833 -0.92 -11.74 -11.23
C PHE A 833 -0.53 -10.45 -11.97
N THR A 834 -0.06 -9.40 -11.27
CA THR A 834 0.34 -8.13 -11.93
C THR A 834 1.62 -8.28 -12.75
N VAL A 835 2.60 -9.04 -12.25
CA VAL A 835 3.87 -9.26 -12.98
C VAL A 835 3.68 -10.21 -14.17
N ALA A 836 2.81 -11.23 -14.08
CA ALA A 836 2.40 -12.02 -15.25
C ALA A 836 1.61 -11.19 -16.28
N ASN A 837 0.90 -10.14 -15.85
CA ASN A 837 0.29 -9.15 -16.74
C ASN A 837 1.31 -8.20 -17.40
N GLY A 838 2.57 -8.22 -16.99
CA GLY A 838 3.66 -7.41 -17.57
C GLY A 838 4.01 -6.15 -16.79
N ASP A 839 3.65 -6.06 -15.51
CA ASP A 839 4.27 -5.06 -14.62
C ASP A 839 5.70 -5.52 -14.23
N VAL A 840 6.53 -4.59 -13.76
CA VAL A 840 7.92 -4.88 -13.35
C VAL A 840 7.90 -5.63 -12.01
N ALA A 841 8.77 -6.64 -11.86
CA ALA A 841 8.81 -7.44 -10.64
C ALA A 841 9.35 -6.63 -9.44
N PRO A 842 8.73 -6.70 -8.25
CA PRO A 842 9.32 -6.16 -7.03
C PRO A 842 10.52 -7.02 -6.61
N PHE A 843 11.50 -6.38 -5.97
CA PHE A 843 12.55 -7.05 -5.20
C PHE A 843 12.27 -6.82 -3.71
N ILE A 844 12.29 -7.90 -2.91
CA ILE A 844 11.83 -7.92 -1.51
C ILE A 844 13.03 -8.16 -0.55
N GLY A 845 14.26 -8.16 -1.06
CA GLY A 845 15.48 -8.23 -0.25
C GLY A 845 15.85 -9.61 0.31
N HIS A 846 15.13 -10.67 -0.06
CA HIS A 846 15.41 -12.08 0.26
C HIS A 846 14.73 -13.01 -0.76
N ASN A 847 15.02 -14.33 -0.70
CA ASN A 847 14.51 -15.35 -1.61
C ASN A 847 14.75 -15.00 -3.09
N ALA A 848 15.90 -14.39 -3.37
CA ALA A 848 16.21 -13.82 -4.68
C ALA A 848 17.64 -14.17 -5.11
N ILE A 849 17.81 -14.43 -6.40
CA ILE A 849 19.09 -14.68 -7.05
C ILE A 849 19.51 -13.37 -7.73
N LEU A 850 20.69 -12.86 -7.38
CA LEU A 850 21.22 -11.57 -7.82
C LEU A 850 22.45 -11.79 -8.70
N ARG A 851 22.61 -11.04 -9.80
CA ARG A 851 23.85 -11.03 -10.59
C ARG A 851 24.87 -10.10 -9.92
N TRP A 852 26.04 -10.62 -9.57
CA TRP A 852 27.05 -9.85 -8.82
C TRP A 852 27.66 -8.72 -9.66
N SER A 853 27.96 -8.94 -10.94
CA SER A 853 28.41 -7.91 -11.88
C SER A 853 27.40 -6.74 -12.00
N ALA A 854 26.11 -7.04 -12.13
CA ALA A 854 25.04 -6.03 -12.16
C ALA A 854 24.96 -5.21 -10.85
N MET A 855 25.15 -5.84 -9.68
CA MET A 855 25.20 -5.15 -8.39
C MET A 855 26.46 -4.27 -8.22
N GLN A 856 27.58 -4.68 -8.82
CA GLN A 856 28.81 -3.87 -8.88
C GLN A 856 28.65 -2.67 -9.83
N GLU A 857 28.04 -2.86 -11.01
CA GLU A 857 27.73 -1.77 -11.95
C GLU A 857 26.76 -0.76 -11.34
N ALA A 858 25.71 -1.23 -10.67
CA ALA A 858 24.74 -0.39 -9.96
C ALA A 858 25.26 0.23 -8.65
N SER A 859 26.49 -0.07 -8.22
CA SER A 859 27.07 0.48 -6.99
C SER A 859 27.39 1.98 -7.10
N PHE A 860 27.32 2.70 -5.99
CA PHE A 860 27.52 4.16 -5.96
C PHE A 860 28.59 4.54 -4.94
N ILE A 861 29.28 5.66 -5.19
CA ILE A 861 30.16 6.28 -4.18
C ILE A 861 29.28 7.17 -3.29
N ASP A 862 29.26 6.88 -1.99
CA ASP A 862 28.50 7.67 -1.02
C ASP A 862 29.18 9.05 -0.81
N PRO A 863 28.47 10.18 -0.99
CA PRO A 863 29.07 11.50 -0.86
C PRO A 863 29.59 11.80 0.55
N ASP A 864 29.00 11.22 1.61
CA ASP A 864 29.31 11.56 2.99
C ASP A 864 30.61 10.89 3.50
N ASP A 865 31.07 9.81 2.85
CA ASP A 865 32.29 9.08 3.25
C ASP A 865 33.23 8.67 2.10
N GLN A 866 32.86 8.91 0.84
CA GLN A 866 33.61 8.59 -0.37
C GLN A 866 33.90 7.09 -0.58
N VAL A 867 33.11 6.20 0.03
CA VAL A 867 33.21 4.74 -0.13
C VAL A 867 32.21 4.23 -1.17
N ARG A 868 32.62 3.29 -2.04
CA ARG A 868 31.75 2.60 -3.01
C ARG A 868 30.83 1.61 -2.27
N LYS A 869 29.54 1.91 -2.15
CA LYS A 869 28.55 1.06 -1.48
C LYS A 869 27.71 0.27 -2.49
N ILE A 870 27.44 -0.99 -2.16
CA ILE A 870 26.53 -1.86 -2.92
C ILE A 870 25.09 -1.58 -2.47
N TRP A 871 24.85 -1.69 -1.16
CA TRP A 871 23.57 -1.47 -0.50
C TRP A 871 23.48 -0.04 0.05
N SER A 872 22.28 0.53 0.04
CA SER A 872 22.04 1.89 0.51
C SER A 872 21.88 1.91 2.03
N GLU A 873 22.93 2.29 2.77
CA GLU A 873 22.87 2.34 4.25
C GLU A 873 21.91 3.43 4.77
N SER A 874 21.72 4.48 3.97
CA SER A 874 20.97 5.69 4.35
C SER A 874 19.46 5.52 4.30
N HIS A 875 18.95 4.57 3.51
CA HIS A 875 17.52 4.30 3.36
C HIS A 875 17.06 3.14 4.25
N VAL A 876 15.79 3.16 4.67
CA VAL A 876 15.13 2.04 5.37
C VAL A 876 14.66 0.90 4.44
N SER A 877 14.72 1.12 3.11
CA SER A 877 14.37 0.12 2.07
C SER A 877 15.52 -0.02 1.07
N GLU A 878 16.59 -0.71 1.48
CA GLU A 878 17.79 -0.89 0.65
C GLU A 878 17.58 -1.79 -0.58
N ASP A 879 16.54 -2.63 -0.53
CA ASP A 879 16.06 -3.52 -1.58
C ASP A 879 15.41 -2.74 -2.73
N PHE A 880 14.48 -1.83 -2.40
CA PHE A 880 13.79 -0.99 -3.38
C PHE A 880 14.75 0.02 -4.02
N ASP A 881 15.68 0.60 -3.26
CA ASP A 881 16.77 1.43 -3.78
C ASP A 881 17.66 0.66 -4.77
N MET A 882 18.05 -0.58 -4.44
CA MET A 882 18.82 -1.44 -5.36
C MET A 882 18.03 -1.76 -6.64
N ALA A 883 16.75 -2.11 -6.53
CA ALA A 883 15.89 -2.40 -7.67
C ALA A 883 15.73 -1.19 -8.61
N LEU A 884 15.57 0.02 -8.05
CA LEU A 884 15.53 1.26 -8.83
C LEU A 884 16.86 1.52 -9.55
N ARG A 885 18.01 1.33 -8.87
CA ARG A 885 19.33 1.50 -9.49
C ARG A 885 19.58 0.50 -10.63
N LEU A 886 19.24 -0.78 -10.43
CA LEU A 886 19.36 -1.81 -11.47
C LEU A 886 18.47 -1.50 -12.68
N LEU A 887 17.21 -1.09 -12.46
CA LEU A 887 16.30 -0.70 -13.54
C LEU A 887 16.78 0.57 -14.28
N MET A 888 17.43 1.50 -13.58
CA MET A 888 18.06 2.69 -14.17
C MET A 888 19.34 2.36 -14.96
N ALA A 889 20.07 1.30 -14.59
CA ALA A 889 21.20 0.75 -15.34
C ALA A 889 20.76 -0.17 -16.51
N GLY A 890 19.46 -0.40 -16.69
CA GLY A 890 18.90 -1.17 -17.80
C GLY A 890 18.70 -2.67 -17.52
N TYR A 891 19.06 -3.16 -16.33
CA TYR A 891 18.73 -4.52 -15.91
C TYR A 891 17.24 -4.67 -15.56
N ILE A 892 16.73 -5.89 -15.68
CA ILE A 892 15.37 -6.23 -15.25
C ILE A 892 15.36 -7.02 -13.95
N THR A 893 14.33 -6.77 -13.15
CA THR A 893 13.85 -7.66 -12.09
C THR A 893 12.85 -8.65 -12.68
N ARG A 894 12.87 -9.91 -12.25
CA ARG A 894 11.99 -10.98 -12.73
C ARG A 894 11.40 -11.78 -11.57
N TRP A 895 10.12 -12.10 -11.64
CA TRP A 895 9.38 -12.85 -10.61
C TRP A 895 9.19 -14.32 -11.01
N ALA A 896 9.68 -15.25 -10.20
CA ALA A 896 9.63 -16.69 -10.43
C ALA A 896 8.61 -17.40 -9.52
N THR A 897 7.72 -18.19 -10.13
CA THR A 897 6.71 -18.99 -9.41
C THR A 897 6.87 -20.51 -9.61
N TYR A 898 7.72 -20.94 -10.55
CA TYR A 898 7.95 -22.36 -10.84
C TYR A 898 8.53 -23.18 -9.67
N SER A 899 9.09 -22.52 -8.66
CA SER A 899 9.50 -23.16 -7.39
C SER A 899 8.32 -23.60 -6.51
N ASN A 900 7.06 -23.42 -6.95
CA ASN A 900 5.84 -23.90 -6.32
C ASN A 900 5.70 -23.53 -4.82
N ASN A 901 6.14 -22.31 -4.46
CA ASN A 901 6.21 -21.78 -3.09
C ASN A 901 7.19 -22.51 -2.14
N GLY A 902 8.08 -23.38 -2.63
CA GLY A 902 9.05 -24.10 -1.79
C GLY A 902 10.20 -23.25 -1.20
N PHE A 903 10.24 -21.95 -1.50
CA PHE A 903 11.03 -20.96 -0.76
C PHE A 903 10.19 -20.45 0.43
N GLU A 904 10.30 -21.05 1.60
CA GLU A 904 9.39 -20.75 2.71
C GLU A 904 9.97 -19.68 3.66
N GLU A 905 9.18 -18.66 4.02
CA GLU A 905 9.53 -17.58 4.98
C GLU A 905 8.66 -17.70 6.25
N GLY A 906 9.24 -17.44 7.43
CA GLY A 906 8.48 -17.25 8.66
C GLY A 906 7.77 -15.89 8.71
N VAL A 907 6.44 -15.91 8.82
CA VAL A 907 5.61 -14.70 8.95
C VAL A 907 5.66 -14.10 10.37
N SER A 908 5.15 -12.87 10.50
CA SER A 908 5.19 -12.10 11.76
C SER A 908 4.35 -12.78 12.86
N LEU A 909 5.01 -13.11 13.99
CA LEU A 909 4.41 -13.87 15.09
C LEU A 909 3.49 -13.04 16.00
N THR A 910 3.69 -11.72 16.06
CA THR A 910 2.90 -10.81 16.91
C THR A 910 2.34 -9.62 16.12
N CYS A 911 1.23 -9.07 16.61
CA CYS A 911 0.61 -7.89 16.01
C CYS A 911 1.48 -6.62 16.14
N ASP A 912 2.44 -6.55 17.09
CA ASP A 912 3.39 -5.44 17.14
C ASP A 912 4.56 -5.63 16.17
N ASP A 913 5.09 -6.84 16.02
CA ASP A 913 6.12 -7.16 15.01
C ASP A 913 5.64 -6.79 13.59
N GLU A 914 4.40 -7.16 13.25
CA GLU A 914 3.77 -6.80 11.97
C GLU A 914 3.54 -5.28 11.86
N LEU A 915 3.02 -4.63 12.90
CA LEU A 915 2.85 -3.17 12.93
C LEU A 915 4.19 -2.42 12.73
N ASN A 916 5.29 -2.96 13.28
CA ASN A 916 6.64 -2.46 13.05
C ASN A 916 7.11 -2.67 11.59
N ARG A 917 6.70 -3.74 10.88
CA ARG A 917 6.94 -3.89 9.41
C ARG A 917 6.24 -2.77 8.65
N TRP A 918 4.94 -2.54 8.89
CA TRP A 918 4.18 -1.47 8.22
C TRP A 918 4.73 -0.05 8.50
N GLN A 919 5.24 0.21 9.71
CA GLN A 919 5.93 1.47 10.01
C GLN A 919 7.28 1.60 9.27
N LYS A 920 8.06 0.53 9.12
CA LYS A 920 9.30 0.54 8.32
C LYS A 920 9.01 0.84 6.85
N TYR A 921 8.06 0.13 6.24
CA TYR A 921 7.68 0.33 4.83
C TYR A 921 7.19 1.76 4.57
N ALA A 922 6.29 2.28 5.41
CA ALA A 922 5.79 3.65 5.29
C ALA A 922 6.90 4.72 5.43
N PHE A 923 7.82 4.56 6.39
CA PHE A 923 8.96 5.47 6.55
C PHE A 923 9.89 5.42 5.33
N GLY A 924 10.23 4.21 4.86
CA GLY A 924 11.06 4.00 3.66
C GLY A 924 10.46 4.64 2.41
N CYS A 925 9.16 4.44 2.15
CA CYS A 925 8.45 5.12 1.05
C CYS A 925 8.51 6.65 1.16
N SER A 926 8.49 7.22 2.37
CA SER A 926 8.65 8.67 2.54
C SER A 926 10.07 9.16 2.29
N GLU A 927 11.08 8.40 2.77
CA GLU A 927 12.51 8.70 2.65
C GLU A 927 13.00 8.59 1.19
N LEU A 928 12.46 7.64 0.43
CA LEU A 928 12.72 7.49 -1.01
C LEU A 928 12.16 8.67 -1.84
N VAL A 929 10.98 9.18 -1.51
CA VAL A 929 10.25 10.16 -2.33
C VAL A 929 10.54 11.60 -1.95
N LEU A 930 10.52 11.94 -0.66
CA LEU A 930 10.55 13.31 -0.17
C LEU A 930 11.90 13.69 0.45
N HIS A 931 12.25 14.96 0.42
CA HIS A 931 13.20 15.52 1.38
C HIS A 931 12.52 15.81 2.74
N ARG A 932 13.34 15.99 3.79
CA ARG A 932 12.89 16.63 5.05
C ARG A 932 12.34 18.03 4.79
N ILE A 933 11.32 18.46 5.53
CA ILE A 933 10.49 19.63 5.20
C ILE A 933 11.28 20.95 5.13
N TRP A 934 12.28 21.13 6.00
CA TRP A 934 13.16 22.31 6.00
C TRP A 934 14.14 22.37 4.82
N HIS A 935 14.34 21.26 4.09
CA HIS A 935 15.11 21.26 2.85
C HIS A 935 14.27 21.63 1.62
N TRP A 936 12.93 21.62 1.69
CA TRP A 936 12.07 21.89 0.54
C TRP A 936 12.33 23.25 -0.14
N PRO A 937 12.59 24.37 0.57
CA PRO A 937 12.90 25.65 -0.08
C PRO A 937 14.19 25.66 -0.90
N PHE A 938 15.13 24.74 -0.61
CA PHE A 938 16.50 24.75 -1.17
C PHE A 938 16.76 23.58 -2.13
N LYS A 939 16.14 22.42 -1.90
CA LYS A 939 16.31 21.19 -2.70
C LYS A 939 15.03 20.74 -3.43
N GLY A 940 13.91 21.44 -3.20
CA GLY A 940 12.57 21.06 -3.66
C GLY A 940 11.99 19.88 -2.89
N LEU A 941 10.72 19.59 -3.15
CA LEU A 941 9.94 18.54 -2.46
C LEU A 941 10.57 17.14 -2.59
N PHE A 942 10.88 16.71 -3.82
CA PHE A 942 11.30 15.34 -4.12
C PHE A 942 12.81 15.10 -4.04
N THR A 943 13.23 13.89 -3.68
CA THR A 943 14.63 13.43 -3.67
C THR A 943 15.27 13.41 -5.07
N PRO A 944 16.61 13.37 -5.18
CA PRO A 944 17.29 13.10 -6.46
C PRO A 944 16.92 11.74 -7.04
N LEU A 945 16.88 10.68 -6.21
CA LEU A 945 16.55 9.32 -6.63
C LEU A 945 15.17 9.25 -7.32
N PHE A 946 14.13 9.80 -6.67
CA PHE A 946 12.78 9.80 -7.24
C PHE A 946 12.66 10.68 -8.50
N LYS A 947 13.33 11.85 -8.51
CA LYS A 947 13.43 12.70 -9.72
C LYS A 947 14.10 11.98 -10.89
N THR A 948 15.14 11.18 -10.65
CA THR A 948 15.83 10.42 -11.68
C THR A 948 15.01 9.22 -12.13
N PHE A 949 14.38 8.46 -11.22
CA PHE A 949 13.46 7.38 -11.55
C PHE A 949 12.34 7.85 -12.49
N LEU A 950 11.65 8.94 -12.18
CA LEU A 950 10.59 9.49 -13.04
C LEU A 950 11.10 9.88 -14.43
N LYS A 951 12.35 10.32 -14.56
CA LYS A 951 13.00 10.70 -15.82
C LYS A 951 13.70 9.56 -16.58
N SER A 952 13.92 8.42 -15.93
CA SER A 952 14.66 7.28 -16.49
C SER A 952 13.94 6.58 -17.66
N SER A 953 14.61 5.64 -18.29
CA SER A 953 14.06 4.71 -19.29
C SER A 953 13.03 3.72 -18.73
N ALA A 954 12.79 3.67 -17.42
CA ALA A 954 11.84 2.76 -16.79
C ALA A 954 10.42 2.85 -17.41
N PRO A 955 9.69 1.73 -17.54
CA PRO A 955 8.39 1.70 -18.21
C PRO A 955 7.37 2.68 -17.61
N ILE A 956 6.63 3.39 -18.46
CA ILE A 956 5.72 4.46 -18.02
C ILE A 956 4.56 3.92 -17.16
N HIS A 957 4.06 2.70 -17.43
CA HIS A 957 3.04 2.07 -16.59
C HIS A 957 3.58 1.73 -15.20
N TYR A 958 4.81 1.23 -15.11
CA TYR A 958 5.47 0.95 -13.84
C TYR A 958 5.71 2.24 -13.02
N LYS A 959 6.00 3.38 -13.67
CA LYS A 959 6.08 4.67 -12.96
C LYS A 959 4.75 5.03 -12.28
N PHE A 960 3.61 4.73 -12.89
CA PHE A 960 2.30 4.91 -12.26
C PHE A 960 2.04 3.85 -11.18
N SER A 961 2.30 2.56 -11.46
CA SER A 961 2.15 1.44 -10.51
C SER A 961 2.97 1.64 -9.22
N ALA A 962 4.26 2.01 -9.35
CA ALA A 962 5.14 2.30 -8.23
C ALA A 962 4.69 3.53 -7.42
N CYS A 963 4.22 4.60 -8.08
CA CYS A 963 3.62 5.74 -7.38
C CYS A 963 2.34 5.32 -6.63
N SER A 964 1.46 4.58 -7.28
CA SER A 964 0.20 4.05 -6.74
C SER A 964 0.43 3.23 -5.46
N TYR A 965 1.41 2.32 -5.48
CA TYR A 965 1.87 1.57 -4.30
C TYR A 965 2.41 2.50 -3.19
N ILE A 966 3.34 3.40 -3.52
CA ILE A 966 3.95 4.34 -2.56
C ILE A 966 2.91 5.23 -1.87
N PHE A 967 1.97 5.80 -2.64
CA PHE A 967 0.95 6.72 -2.11
C PHE A 967 -0.21 5.99 -1.41
N SER A 968 -0.33 4.66 -1.54
CA SER A 968 -1.24 3.86 -0.71
C SER A 968 -0.92 3.97 0.79
N TYR A 969 0.36 4.03 1.18
CA TYR A 969 0.77 4.28 2.57
C TYR A 969 0.30 5.65 3.04
N TYR A 970 0.42 6.68 2.19
CA TYR A 970 -0.10 8.02 2.48
C TYR A 970 -1.62 8.04 2.63
N ALA A 971 -2.36 7.27 1.83
CA ALA A 971 -3.81 7.08 2.00
C ALA A 971 -4.16 6.46 3.37
N ILE A 972 -3.45 5.39 3.75
CA ILE A 972 -3.63 4.72 5.06
C ILE A 972 -3.29 5.68 6.21
N GLY A 973 -2.16 6.38 6.15
CA GLY A 973 -1.75 7.35 7.19
C GLY A 973 -2.67 8.57 7.28
N ALA A 974 -3.27 9.01 6.18
CA ALA A 974 -4.18 10.15 6.18
C ALA A 974 -5.58 9.81 6.75
N ALA A 975 -6.00 8.55 6.78
CA ALA A 975 -7.38 8.18 7.13
C ALA A 975 -7.84 8.65 8.53
N PHE A 976 -7.04 8.45 9.59
CA PHE A 976 -7.38 8.92 10.95
C PHE A 976 -7.44 10.47 11.04
N PRO A 977 -6.41 11.24 10.66
CA PRO A 977 -6.48 12.70 10.74
C PRO A 977 -7.53 13.31 9.78
N MET A 978 -7.77 12.72 8.60
CA MET A 978 -8.82 13.19 7.70
C MET A 978 -10.22 12.88 8.20
N THR A 979 -10.48 11.72 8.82
CA THR A 979 -11.81 11.45 9.41
C THR A 979 -12.10 12.35 10.62
N PHE A 980 -11.08 12.69 11.41
CA PHE A 980 -11.21 13.70 12.48
C PHE A 980 -11.45 15.11 11.92
N GLY A 981 -10.70 15.52 10.90
CA GLY A 981 -10.89 16.82 10.22
C GLY A 981 -12.25 16.94 9.54
N LEU A 982 -12.68 15.88 8.84
CA LEU A 982 -13.99 15.78 8.19
C LEU A 982 -15.12 15.92 9.21
N TYR A 983 -15.05 15.22 10.35
CA TYR A 983 -16.07 15.32 11.41
C TYR A 983 -16.27 16.77 11.88
N LEU A 984 -15.20 17.55 12.06
CA LEU A 984 -15.29 18.95 12.47
C LEU A 984 -15.75 19.88 11.34
N VAL A 985 -15.21 19.71 10.13
CA VAL A 985 -15.51 20.57 8.98
C VAL A 985 -16.93 20.33 8.45
N GLU A 986 -17.31 19.07 8.22
CA GLU A 986 -18.69 18.71 7.85
C GLU A 986 -19.65 19.05 8.99
N GLY A 987 -19.28 18.80 10.25
CA GLY A 987 -20.13 19.07 11.40
C GLY A 987 -20.50 20.54 11.61
N TRP A 988 -19.53 21.46 11.49
CA TRP A 988 -19.79 22.89 11.70
C TRP A 988 -20.21 23.64 10.44
N PHE A 989 -19.88 23.15 9.24
CA PHE A 989 -20.23 23.79 7.97
C PHE A 989 -21.26 22.99 7.14
N TYR A 990 -21.98 22.03 7.75
CA TYR A 990 -22.92 21.12 7.09
C TYR A 990 -23.80 21.80 6.02
N PRO A 991 -24.53 22.90 6.31
CA PRO A 991 -25.47 23.48 5.34
C PRO A 991 -24.80 24.11 4.11
N VAL A 992 -23.48 24.36 4.16
CA VAL A 992 -22.68 24.92 3.06
C VAL A 992 -22.02 23.79 2.24
N LEU A 993 -21.78 22.63 2.85
CA LEU A 993 -21.07 21.50 2.25
C LEU A 993 -22.01 20.43 1.67
N ASP A 994 -23.18 20.21 2.26
CA ASP A 994 -24.19 19.22 1.84
C ASP A 994 -24.58 19.30 0.35
N PRO A 995 -24.70 20.49 -0.29
CA PRO A 995 -24.97 20.57 -1.74
C PRO A 995 -23.81 20.13 -2.64
N SER A 996 -22.58 20.03 -2.11
CA SER A 996 -21.33 19.81 -2.87
C SER A 996 -20.67 18.45 -2.62
N PHE A 997 -21.04 17.75 -1.54
CA PHE A 997 -20.39 16.49 -1.12
C PHE A 997 -21.40 15.40 -0.79
N MET A 998 -21.06 14.14 -1.12
CA MET A 998 -21.87 12.99 -0.71
C MET A 998 -21.64 12.64 0.76
N THR A 999 -22.71 12.52 1.55
CA THR A 999 -22.70 12.06 2.96
C THR A 999 -21.74 10.88 3.18
N PRO A 1000 -20.79 10.94 4.14
CA PRO A 1000 -19.69 9.98 4.24
C PRO A 1000 -20.10 8.52 4.34
N PHE A 1001 -21.22 8.22 4.99
CA PHE A 1001 -21.75 6.86 5.13
C PHE A 1001 -22.05 6.19 3.77
N LYS A 1002 -22.54 6.94 2.78
CA LYS A 1002 -22.79 6.40 1.41
C LYS A 1002 -21.47 6.05 0.72
N ILE A 1003 -20.44 6.87 0.91
CA ILE A 1003 -19.08 6.62 0.40
C ILE A 1003 -18.51 5.37 1.08
N TRP A 1004 -18.61 5.28 2.41
CA TRP A 1004 -18.14 4.14 3.19
C TRP A 1004 -18.79 2.81 2.77
N VAL A 1005 -20.12 2.76 2.62
CA VAL A 1005 -20.81 1.57 2.10
C VAL A 1005 -20.31 1.19 0.71
N SER A 1006 -20.13 2.18 -0.18
CA SER A 1006 -19.62 1.94 -1.53
C SER A 1006 -18.19 1.39 -1.52
N VAL A 1007 -17.32 1.92 -0.66
CA VAL A 1007 -15.94 1.46 -0.45
C VAL A 1007 -15.89 0.03 0.10
N VAL A 1008 -16.73 -0.32 1.08
CA VAL A 1008 -16.81 -1.70 1.60
C VAL A 1008 -17.31 -2.68 0.53
N VAL A 1009 -18.31 -2.31 -0.27
CA VAL A 1009 -18.81 -3.17 -1.36
C VAL A 1009 -17.76 -3.36 -2.46
N VAL A 1010 -17.05 -2.31 -2.88
CA VAL A 1010 -16.03 -2.40 -3.94
C VAL A 1010 -14.76 -3.11 -3.45
N PHE A 1011 -14.13 -2.60 -2.38
CA PHE A 1011 -12.79 -3.04 -2.00
C PHE A 1011 -12.80 -4.24 -1.04
N THR A 1012 -13.77 -4.34 -0.12
CA THR A 1012 -13.87 -5.53 0.76
C THR A 1012 -14.55 -6.68 0.05
N LEU A 1013 -15.77 -6.51 -0.45
CA LEU A 1013 -16.50 -7.60 -1.12
C LEU A 1013 -15.96 -7.87 -2.54
N GLY A 1014 -15.92 -6.85 -3.40
CA GLY A 1014 -15.39 -6.99 -4.77
C GLY A 1014 -13.94 -7.46 -4.81
N GLY A 1015 -13.09 -6.94 -3.93
CA GLY A 1015 -11.70 -7.40 -3.76
C GLY A 1015 -11.59 -8.88 -3.42
N ASN A 1016 -12.36 -9.37 -2.44
CA ASN A 1016 -12.36 -10.80 -2.10
C ASN A 1016 -12.92 -11.67 -3.23
N VAL A 1017 -14.02 -11.26 -3.88
CA VAL A 1017 -14.62 -12.05 -4.99
C VAL A 1017 -13.70 -12.09 -6.21
N GLY A 1018 -13.00 -10.99 -6.53
CA GLY A 1018 -11.97 -10.95 -7.58
C GLY A 1018 -10.84 -11.93 -7.29
N GLN A 1019 -10.27 -11.89 -6.08
CA GLN A 1019 -9.20 -12.79 -5.66
C GLN A 1019 -9.64 -14.27 -5.68
N ILE A 1020 -10.82 -14.60 -5.16
CA ILE A 1020 -11.41 -15.95 -5.22
C ILE A 1020 -11.56 -16.41 -6.69
N ALA A 1021 -12.12 -15.56 -7.55
CA ALA A 1021 -12.32 -15.88 -8.97
C ALA A 1021 -10.98 -16.11 -9.70
N ALA A 1022 -10.00 -15.24 -9.49
CA ALA A 1022 -8.68 -15.37 -10.11
C ALA A 1022 -7.94 -16.62 -9.62
N ARG A 1023 -7.88 -16.89 -8.31
CA ARG A 1023 -7.22 -18.09 -7.73
C ARG A 1023 -7.91 -19.38 -8.18
N TYR A 1024 -9.24 -19.40 -8.30
CA TYR A 1024 -10.00 -20.54 -8.83
C TYR A 1024 -9.75 -20.75 -10.33
N ARG A 1025 -9.81 -19.70 -11.15
CA ARG A 1025 -9.55 -19.76 -12.60
C ARG A 1025 -8.10 -20.14 -12.91
N ALA A 1026 -7.15 -19.74 -12.05
CA ALA A 1026 -5.76 -20.17 -12.05
C ALA A 1026 -5.54 -21.59 -11.47
N LYS A 1027 -6.61 -22.32 -11.14
CA LYS A 1027 -6.59 -23.71 -10.63
C LYS A 1027 -5.82 -23.95 -9.33
N GLN A 1028 -5.55 -22.92 -8.52
CA GLN A 1028 -4.81 -23.08 -7.26
C GLN A 1028 -5.57 -23.91 -6.21
N ALA A 1029 -6.89 -23.73 -6.12
CA ALA A 1029 -7.73 -24.40 -5.13
C ALA A 1029 -9.20 -24.45 -5.59
N SER A 1030 -10.01 -25.27 -4.93
CA SER A 1030 -11.45 -25.37 -5.22
C SER A 1030 -12.24 -24.15 -4.74
N LEU A 1031 -13.29 -23.78 -5.47
CA LEU A 1031 -14.09 -22.57 -5.23
C LEU A 1031 -14.67 -22.52 -3.80
N LEU A 1032 -15.23 -23.62 -3.29
CA LEU A 1032 -15.79 -23.68 -1.93
C LEU A 1032 -14.72 -23.56 -0.84
N HIS A 1033 -13.51 -24.07 -1.09
CA HIS A 1033 -12.38 -23.89 -0.17
C HIS A 1033 -11.93 -22.42 -0.12
N LEU A 1034 -11.79 -21.77 -1.28
CA LEU A 1034 -11.43 -20.35 -1.38
C LEU A 1034 -12.48 -19.45 -0.72
N ILE A 1035 -13.77 -19.66 -0.99
CA ILE A 1035 -14.86 -18.92 -0.34
C ILE A 1035 -14.78 -19.08 1.20
N LYS A 1036 -14.53 -20.30 1.70
CA LYS A 1036 -14.39 -20.54 3.14
C LYS A 1036 -13.13 -19.88 3.72
N GLU A 1037 -11.98 -19.97 3.05
CA GLU A 1037 -10.71 -19.36 3.47
C GLU A 1037 -10.89 -17.84 3.64
N HIS A 1038 -11.37 -17.17 2.59
CA HIS A 1038 -11.58 -15.72 2.59
C HIS A 1038 -12.64 -15.27 3.61
N LEU A 1039 -13.79 -15.95 3.69
CA LEU A 1039 -14.86 -15.59 4.64
C LEU A 1039 -14.42 -15.76 6.11
N SER A 1040 -13.56 -16.72 6.40
CA SER A 1040 -13.05 -16.97 7.76
C SER A 1040 -12.06 -15.88 8.21
N TRP A 1041 -11.22 -15.37 7.31
CA TRP A 1041 -10.19 -14.38 7.64
C TRP A 1041 -10.59 -12.92 7.41
N MET A 1042 -11.67 -12.65 6.66
CA MET A 1042 -12.19 -11.30 6.42
C MET A 1042 -12.40 -10.46 7.72
N PRO A 1043 -12.90 -11.00 8.85
CA PRO A 1043 -13.01 -10.24 10.10
C PRO A 1043 -11.64 -9.85 10.70
N CYS A 1044 -10.66 -10.75 10.63
CA CYS A 1044 -9.28 -10.47 11.08
C CYS A 1044 -8.64 -9.37 10.21
N MET A 1045 -8.78 -9.47 8.88
CA MET A 1045 -8.31 -8.45 7.93
C MET A 1045 -8.97 -7.08 8.16
N PHE A 1046 -10.27 -7.04 8.46
CA PHE A 1046 -10.98 -5.79 8.75
C PHE A 1046 -10.42 -5.07 9.99
N VAL A 1047 -10.21 -5.80 11.09
CA VAL A 1047 -9.60 -5.27 12.31
C VAL A 1047 -8.15 -4.83 12.06
N PHE A 1048 -7.39 -5.64 11.32
CA PHE A 1048 -6.00 -5.35 10.98
C PHE A 1048 -5.87 -4.02 10.23
N PHE A 1049 -6.46 -3.89 9.04
CA PHE A 1049 -6.35 -2.66 8.24
C PHE A 1049 -6.99 -1.44 8.91
N GLY A 1050 -8.08 -1.63 9.67
CA GLY A 1050 -8.72 -0.55 10.42
C GLY A 1050 -7.85 0.07 11.52
N GLY A 1051 -6.87 -0.67 12.06
CA GLY A 1051 -5.99 -0.21 13.14
C GLY A 1051 -4.62 0.33 12.71
N LEU A 1052 -4.26 0.27 11.42
CA LEU A 1052 -2.93 0.71 10.95
C LEU A 1052 -2.74 2.24 10.88
N SER A 1053 -3.82 3.00 10.66
CA SER A 1053 -3.75 4.39 10.19
C SER A 1053 -2.89 5.31 11.07
N TYR A 1054 -3.13 5.35 12.38
CA TYR A 1054 -2.34 6.16 13.32
C TYR A 1054 -0.85 5.80 13.29
N HIS A 1055 -0.54 4.50 13.24
CA HIS A 1055 0.83 4.01 13.31
C HIS A 1055 1.59 4.31 12.00
N VAL A 1056 0.95 4.13 10.85
CA VAL A 1056 1.47 4.54 9.54
C VAL A 1056 1.64 6.07 9.47
N ALA A 1057 0.68 6.84 9.99
CA ALA A 1057 0.76 8.30 10.07
C ALA A 1057 1.98 8.77 10.87
N THR A 1058 2.25 8.16 12.04
CA THR A 1058 3.44 8.53 12.84
C THR A 1058 4.75 8.25 12.12
N ALA A 1059 4.83 7.18 11.30
CA ALA A 1059 6.01 6.89 10.48
C ALA A 1059 6.19 7.91 9.34
N LEU A 1060 5.12 8.18 8.59
CA LEU A 1060 5.11 9.15 7.47
C LEU A 1060 5.36 10.59 7.90
N LEU A 1061 4.98 10.97 9.13
CA LEU A 1061 5.27 12.30 9.68
C LEU A 1061 6.67 12.38 10.29
N SER A 1062 7.21 11.28 10.83
CA SER A 1062 8.53 11.29 11.46
C SER A 1062 9.65 11.56 10.47
N HIS A 1063 9.62 10.98 9.26
CA HIS A 1063 10.66 11.23 8.26
C HIS A 1063 10.76 12.72 7.82
N PRO A 1064 9.69 13.40 7.34
CA PRO A 1064 9.76 14.80 6.92
C PRO A 1064 10.09 15.76 8.06
N LEU A 1065 9.69 15.44 9.29
CA LEU A 1065 10.06 16.17 10.52
C LEU A 1065 11.45 15.80 11.07
N GLY A 1066 12.17 14.88 10.42
CA GLY A 1066 13.49 14.40 10.82
C GLY A 1066 13.55 13.79 12.22
N ILE A 1067 12.44 13.24 12.71
CA ILE A 1067 12.36 12.49 13.96
C ILE A 1067 12.94 11.10 13.69
N ASP A 1068 14.10 10.82 14.30
CA ASP A 1068 14.80 9.55 14.10
C ASP A 1068 14.08 8.39 14.82
N MET A 1069 13.17 7.74 14.09
CA MET A 1069 12.63 6.44 14.47
C MET A 1069 13.72 5.38 14.40
N SER A 1070 13.66 4.44 15.35
CA SER A 1070 14.48 3.22 15.36
C SER A 1070 13.59 2.03 15.67
N TRP A 1071 13.89 0.89 15.07
CA TRP A 1071 13.10 -0.34 15.18
C TRP A 1071 13.97 -1.51 15.65
N GLY A 1072 13.33 -2.49 16.28
CA GLY A 1072 13.94 -3.79 16.52
C GLY A 1072 14.17 -4.57 15.22
N ALA A 1073 15.05 -5.57 15.32
CA ALA A 1073 14.89 -6.76 14.48
C ALA A 1073 13.54 -7.40 14.84
N THR A 1074 12.86 -7.99 13.86
CA THR A 1074 11.62 -8.74 14.08
C THR A 1074 11.94 -9.97 14.93
N ASN A 1075 11.12 -10.30 15.93
CA ASN A 1075 11.35 -11.51 16.72
C ASN A 1075 11.02 -12.76 15.86
N LYS A 1076 12.01 -13.63 15.67
CA LYS A 1076 11.87 -14.89 14.92
C LYS A 1076 11.54 -16.10 15.80
N ASP A 1077 11.82 -16.01 17.10
CA ASP A 1077 11.45 -16.98 18.12
C ASP A 1077 10.31 -16.40 18.99
N LEU A 1078 9.25 -17.18 19.26
CA LEU A 1078 8.14 -16.75 20.14
C LEU A 1078 8.54 -16.93 21.62
N ALA A 1079 8.55 -15.85 22.39
CA ALA A 1079 8.63 -15.94 23.85
C ALA A 1079 7.25 -16.31 24.42
N ASP A 1080 7.19 -17.31 25.32
CA ASP A 1080 5.94 -17.63 26.01
C ASP A 1080 5.48 -16.46 26.89
N SER A 1081 4.30 -15.94 26.55
CA SER A 1081 3.66 -14.82 27.24
C SER A 1081 2.20 -15.18 27.58
N ASN A 1082 1.67 -14.54 28.62
CA ASN A 1082 0.32 -14.76 29.14
C ASN A 1082 -0.44 -13.44 29.31
N PHE A 1083 -1.75 -13.55 29.56
CA PHE A 1083 -2.64 -12.40 29.74
C PHE A 1083 -2.09 -11.31 30.70
N PHE A 1084 -1.47 -11.70 31.81
CA PHE A 1084 -0.99 -10.77 32.84
C PHE A 1084 0.32 -10.05 32.46
N LEU A 1085 1.14 -10.66 31.59
CA LEU A 1085 2.32 -10.03 31.00
C LEU A 1085 1.95 -9.10 29.83
N GLU A 1086 1.01 -9.52 28.98
CA GLU A 1086 0.61 -8.76 27.79
C GLU A 1086 -0.13 -7.46 28.11
N VAL A 1087 -1.13 -7.47 28.99
CA VAL A 1087 -1.94 -6.27 29.30
C VAL A 1087 -1.08 -5.03 29.67
N PRO A 1088 -0.08 -5.10 30.57
CA PRO A 1088 0.79 -3.95 30.85
C PRO A 1088 1.78 -3.62 29.73
N LEU A 1089 2.13 -4.56 28.85
CA LEU A 1089 2.94 -4.28 27.64
C LEU A 1089 2.11 -3.52 26.60
N ILE A 1090 0.90 -4.01 26.30
CA ILE A 1090 -0.09 -3.34 25.45
C ILE A 1090 -0.34 -1.91 25.94
N TRP A 1091 -0.59 -1.73 27.24
CA TRP A 1091 -0.82 -0.39 27.79
C TRP A 1091 0.38 0.53 27.57
N LYS A 1092 1.61 0.09 27.88
CA LYS A 1092 2.83 0.89 27.65
C LYS A 1092 3.04 1.26 26.18
N ARG A 1093 2.80 0.34 25.26
CA ARG A 1093 3.02 0.50 23.81
C ARG A 1093 1.93 1.36 23.15
N PHE A 1094 0.67 1.10 23.47
CA PHE A 1094 -0.49 1.69 22.78
C PHE A 1094 -1.16 2.84 23.55
N CYS A 1095 -0.70 3.22 24.76
CA CYS A 1095 -1.29 4.32 25.57
C CYS A 1095 -1.59 5.59 24.76
N LYS A 1096 -0.71 6.02 23.85
CA LYS A 1096 -0.93 7.22 23.03
C LYS A 1096 -2.14 7.11 22.10
N VAL A 1097 -2.29 5.98 21.41
CA VAL A 1097 -3.43 5.76 20.49
C VAL A 1097 -4.71 5.43 21.25
N ILE A 1098 -4.62 4.67 22.35
CA ILE A 1098 -5.75 4.39 23.25
C ILE A 1098 -6.31 5.70 23.81
N LEU A 1099 -5.45 6.60 24.31
CA LEU A 1099 -5.85 7.91 24.81
C LEU A 1099 -6.49 8.76 23.70
N LEU A 1100 -5.86 8.85 22.52
CA LEU A 1100 -6.38 9.64 21.39
C LEU A 1100 -7.74 9.13 20.90
N CYS A 1101 -7.93 7.81 20.77
CA CYS A 1101 -9.19 7.22 20.33
C CYS A 1101 -10.28 7.35 21.40
N THR A 1102 -9.93 7.16 22.68
CA THR A 1102 -10.87 7.37 23.80
C THR A 1102 -11.33 8.81 23.87
N LEU A 1103 -10.40 9.78 23.75
CA LEU A 1103 -10.73 11.21 23.70
C LEU A 1103 -11.57 11.56 22.46
N SER A 1104 -11.33 10.92 21.31
CA SER A 1104 -12.14 11.12 20.10
C SER A 1104 -13.57 10.62 20.27
N ILE A 1105 -13.77 9.45 20.89
CA ILE A 1105 -15.10 8.90 21.21
C ILE A 1105 -15.81 9.77 22.26
N VAL A 1106 -15.10 10.18 23.31
CA VAL A 1106 -15.65 11.09 24.34
C VAL A 1106 -16.02 12.46 23.75
N LEU A 1107 -15.23 12.99 22.82
CA LEU A 1107 -15.55 14.22 22.07
C LEU A 1107 -16.83 14.07 21.25
N VAL A 1108 -16.99 12.95 20.52
CA VAL A 1108 -18.24 12.66 19.79
C VAL A 1108 -19.43 12.61 20.75
N VAL A 1109 -19.32 11.87 21.87
CA VAL A 1109 -20.40 11.75 22.86
C VAL A 1109 -20.75 13.09 23.50
N ILE A 1110 -19.77 13.91 23.87
CA ILE A 1110 -20.00 15.26 24.42
C ILE A 1110 -20.70 16.17 23.40
N MET A 1111 -20.27 16.14 22.14
CA MET A 1111 -20.89 16.93 21.06
C MET A 1111 -22.34 16.52 20.77
N GLN A 1112 -22.75 15.28 21.06
CA GLN A 1112 -24.16 14.85 20.95
C GLN A 1112 -25.06 15.37 22.08
N ILE A 1113 -24.54 15.86 23.22
CA ILE A 1113 -25.33 16.21 24.41
C ILE A 1113 -25.64 17.72 24.43
N PRO A 1114 -26.88 18.18 24.12
CA PRO A 1114 -27.20 19.61 24.02
C PRO A 1114 -27.22 20.34 25.38
N ALA A 1115 -27.19 19.59 26.48
CA ALA A 1115 -27.05 20.11 27.84
C ALA A 1115 -25.59 20.45 28.23
N ILE A 1116 -24.61 20.04 27.42
CA ILE A 1116 -23.17 20.32 27.63
C ILE A 1116 -22.65 21.25 26.54
N VAL A 1117 -22.99 20.97 25.27
CA VAL A 1117 -22.56 21.78 24.11
C VAL A 1117 -23.75 22.56 23.56
N PRO A 1118 -23.68 23.90 23.47
CA PRO A 1118 -24.70 24.71 22.83
C PRO A 1118 -25.04 24.25 21.40
N LEU A 1119 -26.31 24.38 21.01
CA LEU A 1119 -26.86 23.89 19.74
C LEU A 1119 -26.15 24.42 18.48
N ASN A 1120 -25.43 25.55 18.56
CA ASN A 1120 -24.64 26.12 17.47
C ASN A 1120 -23.20 25.60 17.37
N TRP A 1121 -22.74 24.81 18.35
CA TRP A 1121 -21.43 24.12 18.35
C TRP A 1121 -21.57 22.59 18.34
N SER A 1122 -22.74 22.07 18.70
CA SER A 1122 -23.08 20.64 18.73
C SER A 1122 -23.11 20.04 17.32
N ILE A 1123 -22.34 18.97 17.10
CA ILE A 1123 -22.29 18.24 15.83
C ILE A 1123 -23.21 17.02 15.95
N GLN A 1124 -24.40 17.09 15.35
CA GLN A 1124 -25.44 16.07 15.41
C GLN A 1124 -25.50 15.24 14.12
N GLY A 1125 -25.84 13.95 14.24
CA GLY A 1125 -26.16 13.08 13.09
C GLY A 1125 -25.17 11.94 12.85
N PHE A 1126 -25.72 10.72 12.69
CA PHE A 1126 -24.95 9.47 12.57
C PHE A 1126 -23.94 9.46 11.41
N TYR A 1127 -24.32 9.96 10.24
CA TYR A 1127 -23.50 9.85 9.03
C TYR A 1127 -22.18 10.64 9.09
N THR A 1128 -22.12 11.70 9.89
CA THR A 1128 -20.96 12.59 10.04
C THR A 1128 -19.97 12.09 11.08
N TYR A 1129 -20.43 11.50 12.20
CA TYR A 1129 -19.52 10.91 13.20
C TYR A 1129 -19.12 9.46 12.93
N TRP A 1130 -19.88 8.71 12.11
CA TRP A 1130 -19.60 7.29 11.85
C TRP A 1130 -18.16 6.99 11.39
N PRO A 1131 -17.53 7.73 10.45
CA PRO A 1131 -16.17 7.42 10.00
C PRO A 1131 -15.13 7.55 11.12
N LEU A 1132 -15.22 8.63 11.91
CA LEU A 1132 -14.32 8.87 13.05
C LEU A 1132 -14.52 7.81 14.14
N LEU A 1133 -15.78 7.50 14.47
CA LEU A 1133 -16.13 6.48 15.47
C LEU A 1133 -15.61 5.09 15.05
N LEU A 1134 -15.83 4.68 13.80
CA LEU A 1134 -15.37 3.40 13.28
C LEU A 1134 -13.83 3.30 13.29
N THR A 1135 -13.14 4.37 12.87
CA THR A 1135 -11.67 4.39 12.86
C THR A 1135 -11.11 4.35 14.29
N ALA A 1136 -11.68 5.12 15.23
CA ALA A 1136 -11.28 5.11 16.64
C ALA A 1136 -11.53 3.75 17.32
N ILE A 1137 -12.68 3.11 17.07
CA ILE A 1137 -12.96 1.74 17.56
C ILE A 1137 -11.94 0.76 16.99
N SER A 1138 -11.64 0.83 15.69
CA SER A 1138 -10.72 -0.11 15.02
C SER A 1138 -9.31 -0.08 15.63
N HIS A 1139 -8.79 1.10 15.98
CA HIS A 1139 -7.50 1.24 16.67
C HIS A 1139 -7.53 0.76 18.13
N LEU A 1140 -8.66 0.88 18.83
CA LEU A 1140 -8.82 0.37 20.20
C LEU A 1140 -8.88 -1.16 20.24
N ILE A 1141 -9.54 -1.79 19.26
CA ILE A 1141 -9.66 -3.26 19.22
C ILE A 1141 -8.44 -3.96 18.60
N TYR A 1142 -7.64 -3.29 17.76
CA TYR A 1142 -6.45 -3.87 17.12
C TYR A 1142 -5.53 -4.63 18.10
N PRO A 1143 -4.97 -4.02 19.18
CA PRO A 1143 -4.06 -4.72 20.09
C PRO A 1143 -4.76 -5.71 21.04
N ILE A 1144 -6.09 -5.80 21.01
CA ILE A 1144 -6.89 -6.68 21.88
C ILE A 1144 -7.35 -7.93 21.11
N VAL A 1145 -7.88 -7.73 19.90
CA VAL A 1145 -8.48 -8.80 19.06
C VAL A 1145 -7.41 -9.54 18.24
N LEU A 1146 -6.25 -8.92 17.98
CA LEU A 1146 -5.17 -9.52 17.20
C LEU A 1146 -4.04 -10.11 18.06
N ASN A 1147 -4.08 -9.97 19.39
CA ASN A 1147 -3.05 -10.54 20.27
C ASN A 1147 -3.48 -11.94 20.77
N PRO A 1148 -2.84 -13.04 20.31
CA PRO A 1148 -3.27 -14.38 20.66
C PRO A 1148 -2.97 -14.78 22.12
N ALA A 1149 -2.01 -14.12 22.78
CA ALA A 1149 -1.65 -14.42 24.17
C ALA A 1149 -2.69 -13.92 25.17
N LEU A 1150 -3.59 -12.99 24.79
CA LEU A 1150 -4.72 -12.59 25.62
C LEU A 1150 -5.79 -13.70 25.79
N LEU A 1151 -5.75 -14.76 24.98
CA LEU A 1151 -6.58 -15.95 25.17
C LEU A 1151 -5.90 -17.02 26.06
N ARG A 1152 -4.61 -16.85 26.40
CA ARG A 1152 -3.84 -17.79 27.22
C ARG A 1152 -3.89 -17.41 28.70
N PHE A 1153 -4.84 -17.99 29.42
CA PHE A 1153 -4.97 -17.91 30.89
C PHE A 1153 -4.11 -18.96 31.61
N SER A 1154 -2.86 -19.14 31.18
CA SER A 1154 -1.85 -19.94 31.87
C SER A 1154 -1.10 -19.08 32.89
N PHE A 1155 -1.05 -19.55 34.14
CA PHE A 1155 -0.39 -18.90 35.28
C PHE A 1155 1.08 -19.30 35.40
#